data_AF-A0A1X7J1P2-F1
#
_entry.id   AF-A0A1X7J1P2-F1
#
_cell.length_a   1.000
_cell.length_b   1.000
_cell.length_c   1.000
_cell.angle_alpha   90.00
_cell.angle_beta   90.00
_cell.angle_gamma   90.00
#
_symmetry.space_group_name_H-M   'P 1'
#
loop_
_entity.id
_entity.type
_entity.pdbx_description
1 polymer ?
#
loop_
_entity_poly.entity_id
_entity_poly.type
_entity_poly.pdbx_seq_one_letter_code
_entity_poly.pdbx_strand_id
1 'polypeptide(L)'
;MKQFKFILLFVFLLPIAKVNAQEGTKIKVACIGNSITFGYGIKDRIKDAYPEQLARMLGEGYEVKNFGISGKTLLSKGNAPYIETQAYKDALAYNPDIVIIKLGTNDSKDFNWVYKDGFKADYLRLLESFQNIASKPTIYPCLAVPVYEKGRKISAEIVTNEVNPKIREIAKEQGLKLIDLYTPMLGKGKLFPDAIHPNGEGAGEIAKIIYENLSGKKAVLVDQRFPGKKTEWKGFTRFDFEFDGKKAFVIEPTKAIPGKPWVWRARFPGWHTEMDSILLSEGFHLAYLNTNNQFGSPKAMKSWDRFYKYLIRSHDFSKKVALEGVSRGGLFVYNWAKMHPELVSCIYTEAPVCDFKSWPGGFGSGIGSEKDWKTLKEEYGFKSDAEAKKHDNNPMDNLEGLAKAKVPVLHMISLTDSVVPPKENTFPLINKYLELGGIATVVTCTEGKQTLHGHHFPIETPRLGADFIKYYSKSEAKPLDPSAYHNLRNGLQNSQIKFEHEKKGRVAFLGGSITYNGGWRDSITNYLKDRFPETRFEFIAAGIPSTGSTPGAFRMERDLFINGPVDLLFEEAAVNDATNGRTDEEQIRAMEGIVRHARYQNPATDIVIMHFVDPGKMKLYRQGETPKVILNHEKVAQHYGIPTINLAKEVTERIDAGEFTWKDDFKNLHPSPFGQGVYARSMIALLENSWLGPAAEDDKIKSHNLPEPLNELNYDNGTLVDITNAKISGDWKLVPNWEPQDGKGTRNNYTNVPMLIGEKANKGKASLAFEGNTVGIAVAAGPDAGFIQYRIDKGEWQKLDLLTNWSRSLHLPWFFTLASGLENKKHTLQIKIAEKEDPKRIGNTCRIRYFYINKKTP
;
A
#
# COMPACT_ATOMS: atom_id res chain seq x y z
N MET A 1 62.00 73.57 11.59
CA MET A 1 62.04 72.14 11.16
C MET A 1 60.66 71.53 11.38
N LYS A 2 60.10 70.88 10.33
CA LYS A 2 59.07 69.82 10.33
C LYS A 2 57.77 70.06 11.13
N GLN A 3 56.69 70.42 10.42
CA GLN A 3 55.58 69.54 10.00
C GLN A 3 54.43 69.44 11.04
N PHE A 4 53.35 70.19 10.79
CA PHE A 4 52.00 69.81 11.20
C PHE A 4 51.04 70.22 10.07
N LYS A 5 50.41 69.23 9.43
CA LYS A 5 49.35 69.45 8.43
C LYS A 5 48.02 69.69 9.17
N PHE A 6 47.43 70.84 8.91
CA PHE A 6 46.02 71.16 9.16
C PHE A 6 45.14 70.38 8.18
N ILE A 7 44.07 69.75 8.67
CA ILE A 7 42.87 69.47 7.86
C ILE A 7 41.64 69.88 8.67
N LEU A 8 40.90 70.82 8.10
CA LEU A 8 39.63 71.38 8.57
C LEU A 8 38.52 70.32 8.56
N LEU A 9 37.75 70.27 9.63
CA LEU A 9 36.55 69.47 9.80
C LEU A 9 35.37 70.14 9.08
N PHE A 10 34.81 69.52 8.04
CA PHE A 10 33.51 69.89 7.48
C PHE A 10 32.44 68.92 8.00
N VAL A 11 31.49 69.49 8.74
CA VAL A 11 30.27 68.80 9.22
C VAL A 11 29.31 68.66 8.04
N PHE A 12 29.00 67.42 7.66
CA PHE A 12 27.85 67.09 6.82
C PHE A 12 26.92 66.15 7.60
N LEU A 13 25.70 66.62 7.87
CA LEU A 13 24.57 65.81 8.30
C LEU A 13 24.24 64.77 7.22
N LEU A 14 24.41 63.48 7.54
CA LEU A 14 23.93 62.36 6.73
C LEU A 14 22.74 61.68 7.46
N PRO A 15 21.65 61.35 6.75
CA PRO A 15 20.51 60.69 7.35
C PRO A 15 20.85 59.22 7.64
N ILE A 16 20.44 58.75 8.81
CA ILE A 16 20.56 57.36 9.26
C ILE A 16 19.62 56.51 8.41
N ALA A 17 20.16 55.79 7.42
CA ALA A 17 19.45 54.70 6.75
C ALA A 17 19.50 53.45 7.65
N LYS A 18 18.32 53.00 8.10
CA LYS A 18 18.13 51.71 8.77
C LYS A 18 18.54 50.58 7.81
N VAL A 19 19.54 49.80 8.18
CA VAL A 19 19.84 48.52 7.52
C VAL A 19 18.82 47.49 8.02
N ASN A 20 17.74 47.31 7.26
CA ASN A 20 16.92 46.11 7.34
C ASN A 20 17.69 44.96 6.69
N ALA A 21 17.96 43.89 7.44
CA ALA A 21 18.34 42.61 6.87
C ALA A 21 17.11 42.02 6.18
N GLN A 22 17.00 42.25 4.88
CA GLN A 22 15.92 41.72 4.04
C GLN A 22 16.22 40.25 3.74
N GLU A 23 15.34 39.33 4.15
CA GLU A 23 15.33 37.94 3.66
C GLU A 23 15.30 37.99 2.12
N GLY A 24 16.32 37.42 1.48
CA GLY A 24 16.40 37.41 0.02
C GLY A 24 15.23 36.63 -0.57
N THR A 25 14.43 37.29 -1.41
CA THR A 25 13.35 36.65 -2.18
C THR A 25 13.94 35.61 -3.12
N LYS A 26 13.47 34.36 -3.05
CA LYS A 26 13.90 33.27 -3.94
C LYS A 26 13.52 33.56 -5.39
N ILE A 27 14.37 33.15 -6.33
CA ILE A 27 14.08 33.21 -7.76
C ILE A 27 13.06 32.11 -8.09
N LYS A 28 11.86 32.51 -8.51
CA LYS A 28 10.77 31.60 -8.86
C LYS A 28 10.92 31.10 -10.29
N VAL A 29 10.85 29.78 -10.46
CA VAL A 29 10.97 29.10 -11.76
C VAL A 29 9.69 28.31 -12.03
N ALA A 30 9.00 28.62 -13.12
CA ALA A 30 7.82 27.87 -13.58
C ALA A 30 8.20 26.92 -14.72
N CYS A 31 8.05 25.61 -14.51
CA CYS A 31 8.22 24.59 -15.54
C CYS A 31 6.86 24.27 -16.19
N ILE A 32 6.65 24.76 -17.41
CA ILE A 32 5.43 24.62 -18.21
C ILE A 32 5.59 23.46 -19.18
N GLY A 33 4.58 22.60 -19.32
CA GLY A 33 4.63 21.55 -20.33
C GLY A 33 3.55 20.49 -20.23
N ASN A 34 3.78 19.40 -20.96
CA ASN A 34 2.86 18.28 -21.05
C ASN A 34 3.22 17.12 -20.09
N SER A 35 2.91 15.88 -20.45
CA SER A 35 3.19 14.66 -19.69
C SER A 35 4.66 14.48 -19.32
N ILE A 36 5.59 14.96 -20.15
CA ILE A 36 7.03 14.88 -19.83
C ILE A 36 7.40 15.85 -18.71
N THR A 37 6.81 17.05 -18.66
CA THR A 37 7.01 17.99 -17.56
C THR A 37 6.29 17.52 -16.30
N PHE A 38 5.08 16.97 -16.44
CA PHE A 38 4.33 16.36 -15.32
C PHE A 38 5.07 15.18 -14.67
N GLY A 39 5.92 14.47 -15.41
CA GLY A 39 6.61 13.26 -14.95
C GLY A 39 5.78 11.98 -15.11
N TYR A 40 4.96 11.90 -16.17
CA TYR A 40 4.17 10.70 -16.48
C TYR A 40 5.08 9.47 -16.69
N GLY A 41 4.73 8.35 -16.07
CA GLY A 41 5.50 7.10 -16.14
C GLY A 41 6.70 7.01 -15.18
N ILE A 42 7.02 8.08 -14.43
CA ILE A 42 8.08 8.08 -13.43
C ILE A 42 7.52 7.58 -12.08
N LYS A 43 8.11 6.50 -11.55
CA LYS A 43 7.65 5.81 -10.32
C LYS A 43 7.55 6.73 -9.10
N ASP A 44 8.52 7.62 -8.91
CA ASP A 44 8.50 8.64 -7.86
C ASP A 44 8.56 10.05 -8.46
N ARG A 45 7.47 10.50 -9.10
CA ARG A 45 7.44 11.77 -9.83
C ARG A 45 7.81 13.00 -8.99
N ILE A 46 7.47 13.02 -7.70
CA ILE A 46 7.75 14.16 -6.80
C ILE A 46 9.24 14.27 -6.46
N LYS A 47 10.02 13.23 -6.78
CA LYS A 47 11.46 13.19 -6.67
C LYS A 47 12.12 13.28 -8.04
N ASP A 48 11.68 12.46 -8.97
CA ASP A 48 12.44 12.15 -10.18
C ASP A 48 11.90 12.83 -11.45
N ALA A 49 10.80 13.60 -11.39
CA ALA A 49 10.46 14.47 -12.51
C ALA A 49 11.52 15.56 -12.68
N TYR A 50 11.80 15.97 -13.93
CA TYR A 50 12.89 16.90 -14.20
C TYR A 50 12.76 18.24 -13.45
N PRO A 51 11.56 18.82 -13.22
CA PRO A 51 11.46 20.05 -12.42
C PRO A 51 11.95 19.87 -10.98
N GLU A 52 11.73 18.69 -10.40
CA GLU A 52 12.15 18.35 -9.04
C GLU A 52 13.66 18.13 -8.96
N GLN A 53 14.23 17.47 -9.97
CA GLN A 53 15.69 17.32 -10.06
C GLN A 53 16.38 18.66 -10.31
N LEU A 54 15.79 19.51 -11.16
CA LEU A 54 16.25 20.87 -11.42
C LEU A 54 16.21 21.73 -10.15
N ALA A 55 15.13 21.63 -9.35
CA ALA A 55 15.02 22.31 -8.07
C ALA A 55 16.20 21.98 -7.15
N ARG A 56 16.56 20.69 -7.06
CA ARG A 56 17.70 20.23 -6.26
C ARG A 56 19.03 20.75 -6.80
N MET A 57 19.21 20.79 -8.12
CA MET A 57 20.44 21.30 -8.74
C MET A 57 20.61 22.83 -8.55
N LEU A 58 19.51 23.59 -8.66
CA LEU A 58 19.51 25.05 -8.49
C LEU A 58 19.69 25.48 -7.03
N GLY A 59 19.23 24.67 -6.07
CA GLY A 59 19.43 24.90 -4.64
C GLY A 59 18.47 25.94 -4.03
N GLU A 60 18.72 26.30 -2.77
CA GLU A 60 17.74 27.05 -1.95
C GLU A 60 17.44 28.48 -2.41
N GLY A 61 18.31 29.07 -3.26
CA GLY A 61 18.09 30.38 -3.87
C GLY A 61 16.99 30.40 -4.93
N TYR A 62 16.51 29.22 -5.34
CA TYR A 62 15.45 29.06 -6.32
C TYR A 62 14.25 28.35 -5.71
N GLU A 63 13.07 28.68 -6.22
CA GLU A 63 11.83 27.93 -5.98
C GLU A 63 11.32 27.45 -7.35
N VAL A 64 11.46 26.16 -7.63
CA VAL A 64 10.99 25.58 -8.90
C VAL A 64 9.64 24.93 -8.69
N LYS A 65 8.68 25.22 -9.56
CA LYS A 65 7.35 24.58 -9.56
C LYS A 65 7.05 23.90 -10.89
N ASN A 66 6.49 22.71 -10.77
CA ASN A 66 6.00 21.91 -11.88
C ASN A 66 4.55 22.27 -12.21
N PHE A 67 4.33 22.87 -13.38
CA PHE A 67 3.00 23.18 -13.92
C PHE A 67 2.67 22.30 -15.14
N GLY A 68 3.36 21.16 -15.30
CA GLY A 68 3.12 20.23 -16.39
C GLY A 68 1.79 19.50 -16.23
N ILE A 69 1.06 19.29 -17.34
CA ILE A 69 -0.19 18.51 -17.34
C ILE A 69 -0.17 17.51 -18.49
N SER A 70 -0.43 16.24 -18.18
CA SER A 70 -0.41 15.16 -19.18
C SER A 70 -1.35 15.40 -20.36
N GLY A 71 -0.88 15.03 -21.55
CA GLY A 71 -1.68 15.07 -22.79
C GLY A 71 -1.93 16.45 -23.40
N LYS A 72 -1.48 17.55 -22.78
CA LYS A 72 -1.78 18.91 -23.26
C LYS A 72 -1.01 19.33 -24.52
N THR A 73 -1.68 20.11 -25.36
CA THR A 73 -1.19 20.72 -26.60
C THR A 73 -0.91 22.21 -26.40
N LEU A 74 -0.04 22.77 -27.23
CA LEU A 74 0.08 24.22 -27.37
C LEU A 74 -1.06 24.79 -28.22
N LEU A 75 -1.42 24.10 -29.31
CA LEU A 75 -2.49 24.46 -30.23
C LEU A 75 -3.82 24.60 -29.49
N SER A 76 -4.46 25.76 -29.68
CA SER A 76 -5.79 26.08 -29.15
C SER A 76 -6.89 25.28 -29.84
N LYS A 77 -6.66 24.88 -31.10
CA LYS A 77 -7.53 23.95 -31.83
C LYS A 77 -7.13 22.48 -31.66
N GLY A 78 -6.07 22.21 -30.89
CA GLY A 78 -5.69 20.86 -30.53
C GLY A 78 -6.73 20.24 -29.59
N ASN A 79 -6.67 18.93 -29.42
CA ASN A 79 -7.65 18.18 -28.63
C ASN A 79 -7.64 18.50 -27.12
N ALA A 80 -6.59 19.15 -26.60
CA ALA A 80 -6.48 19.49 -25.18
C ALA A 80 -5.54 20.68 -24.93
N PRO A 81 -5.95 21.93 -25.24
CA PRO A 81 -5.10 23.11 -25.10
C PRO A 81 -4.61 23.34 -23.66
N TYR A 82 -3.32 23.64 -23.50
CA TYR A 82 -2.73 23.91 -22.19
C TYR A 82 -3.27 25.19 -21.55
N ILE A 83 -3.54 26.23 -22.36
CA ILE A 83 -4.00 27.55 -21.90
C ILE A 83 -5.39 27.51 -21.24
N GLU A 84 -6.16 26.45 -21.44
CA GLU A 84 -7.47 26.27 -20.81
C GLU A 84 -7.38 25.64 -19.41
N THR A 85 -6.18 25.24 -18.98
CA THR A 85 -5.99 24.51 -17.72
C THR A 85 -5.89 25.43 -16.51
N GLN A 86 -6.23 24.90 -15.33
CA GLN A 86 -5.96 25.59 -14.06
C GLN A 86 -4.45 25.78 -13.84
N ALA A 87 -3.61 24.83 -14.26
CA ALA A 87 -2.16 24.93 -14.14
C ALA A 87 -1.58 26.15 -14.90
N TYR A 88 -2.16 26.52 -16.04
CA TYR A 88 -1.80 27.74 -16.74
C TYR A 88 -2.13 29.00 -15.92
N LYS A 89 -3.35 29.07 -15.36
CA LYS A 89 -3.76 30.18 -14.49
C LYS A 89 -2.87 30.28 -13.24
N ASP A 90 -2.57 29.14 -12.63
CA ASP A 90 -1.70 29.05 -11.45
C ASP A 90 -0.26 29.46 -11.78
N ALA A 91 0.25 29.12 -12.96
CA ALA A 91 1.58 29.52 -13.41
C ALA A 91 1.69 31.04 -13.61
N LEU A 92 0.65 31.69 -14.14
CA LEU A 92 0.59 33.15 -14.24
C LEU A 92 0.52 33.79 -12.84
N ALA A 93 -0.39 33.28 -11.99
CA ALA A 93 -0.56 33.77 -10.61
C ALA A 93 0.68 33.57 -9.74
N TYR A 94 1.50 32.56 -10.06
CA TYR A 94 2.77 32.30 -9.37
C TYR A 94 3.77 33.46 -9.52
N ASN A 95 3.61 34.28 -10.56
CA ASN A 95 4.44 35.44 -10.89
C ASN A 95 5.94 35.06 -10.91
N PRO A 96 6.35 34.09 -11.75
CA PRO A 96 7.72 33.57 -11.79
C PRO A 96 8.75 34.58 -12.33
N ASP A 97 10.00 34.44 -11.93
CA ASP A 97 11.14 35.18 -12.49
C ASP A 97 11.74 34.48 -13.72
N ILE A 98 11.56 33.17 -13.81
CA ILE A 98 12.01 32.32 -14.93
C ILE A 98 10.87 31.41 -15.38
N VAL A 99 10.61 31.33 -16.68
CA VAL A 99 9.62 30.41 -17.26
C VAL A 99 10.31 29.48 -18.25
N ILE A 100 10.12 28.18 -18.08
CA ILE A 100 10.63 27.14 -18.98
C ILE A 100 9.44 26.52 -19.72
N ILE A 101 9.40 26.59 -21.05
CA ILE A 101 8.24 26.13 -21.84
C ILE A 101 8.62 24.89 -22.65
N LYS A 102 8.06 23.74 -22.25
CA LYS A 102 8.24 22.44 -22.92
C LYS A 102 6.90 21.88 -23.42
N LEU A 103 6.30 22.57 -24.39
CA LEU A 103 5.07 22.18 -25.13
C LEU A 103 5.40 21.95 -26.62
N GLY A 104 4.53 21.25 -27.35
CA GLY A 104 4.73 20.91 -28.78
C GLY A 104 4.73 19.41 -29.08
N THR A 105 5.07 18.55 -28.12
CA THR A 105 5.14 17.09 -28.36
C THR A 105 3.76 16.51 -28.71
N ASN A 106 2.69 16.83 -27.96
CA ASN A 106 1.34 16.32 -28.25
C ASN A 106 0.69 16.97 -29.49
N ASP A 107 1.19 18.12 -29.91
CA ASP A 107 0.73 18.83 -31.11
C ASP A 107 1.07 18.03 -32.36
N SER A 108 2.20 17.29 -32.34
CA SER A 108 2.63 16.41 -33.43
C SER A 108 1.76 15.19 -33.70
N LYS A 109 0.64 15.01 -32.99
CA LYS A 109 -0.35 13.97 -33.33
C LYS A 109 -1.05 14.37 -34.62
N ASP A 110 -1.23 13.44 -35.54
CA ASP A 110 -1.73 13.75 -36.89
C ASP A 110 -3.02 14.58 -36.86
N PHE A 111 -3.98 14.21 -35.99
CA PHE A 111 -5.26 14.91 -35.86
C PHE A 111 -5.17 16.30 -35.19
N ASN A 112 -4.07 16.62 -34.49
CA ASN A 112 -3.81 17.95 -33.96
C ASN A 112 -3.01 18.79 -34.98
N TRP A 113 -2.07 18.16 -35.68
CA TRP A 113 -1.16 18.84 -36.59
C TRP A 113 -1.83 19.32 -37.88
N VAL A 114 -3.07 18.90 -38.16
CA VAL A 114 -3.93 19.55 -39.16
C VAL A 114 -4.09 21.05 -38.92
N TYR A 115 -3.89 21.54 -37.69
CA TYR A 115 -3.96 22.96 -37.32
C TYR A 115 -2.59 23.65 -37.21
N LYS A 116 -1.53 23.08 -37.79
CA LYS A 116 -0.14 23.57 -37.65
C LYS A 116 0.10 25.03 -38.03
N ASP A 117 -0.74 25.62 -38.88
CA ASP A 117 -0.65 27.03 -39.24
C ASP A 117 -0.96 27.96 -38.06
N GLY A 118 -1.76 27.50 -37.10
CA GLY A 118 -2.04 28.20 -35.85
C GLY A 118 -0.93 28.10 -34.79
N PHE A 119 0.02 27.16 -34.94
CA PHE A 119 1.00 26.84 -33.90
C PHE A 119 1.84 28.06 -33.48
N LYS A 120 2.29 28.86 -34.47
CA LYS A 120 3.09 30.07 -34.22
C LYS A 120 2.29 31.12 -33.45
N ALA A 121 1.08 31.42 -33.90
CA ALA A 121 0.21 32.40 -33.25
C ALA A 121 -0.14 31.99 -31.81
N ASP A 122 -0.40 30.70 -31.57
CA ASP A 122 -0.71 30.18 -30.24
C ASP A 122 0.53 30.17 -29.32
N TYR A 123 1.72 29.87 -29.84
CA TYR A 123 2.97 30.01 -29.08
C TYR A 123 3.22 31.45 -28.66
N LEU A 124 3.05 32.40 -29.58
CA LEU A 124 3.24 33.83 -29.31
C LEU A 124 2.25 34.31 -28.25
N ARG A 125 0.99 33.86 -28.28
CA ARG A 125 0.00 34.18 -27.23
C ARG A 125 0.41 33.65 -25.86
N LEU A 126 1.00 32.45 -25.80
CA LEU A 126 1.53 31.89 -24.56
C LEU A 126 2.74 32.68 -24.05
N LEU A 127 3.63 33.13 -24.94
CA LEU A 127 4.76 33.97 -24.56
C LEU A 127 4.29 35.33 -24.03
N GLU A 128 3.37 35.97 -24.75
CA GLU A 128 2.80 37.26 -24.40
C GLU A 128 2.15 37.24 -23.01
N SER A 129 1.45 36.16 -22.65
CA SER A 129 0.81 36.07 -21.34
C SER A 129 1.81 36.09 -20.18
N PHE A 130 2.97 35.43 -20.34
CA PHE A 130 4.04 35.48 -19.35
C PHE A 130 4.86 36.77 -19.43
N GLN A 131 5.06 37.37 -20.60
CA GLN A 131 5.74 38.66 -20.74
C GLN A 131 4.99 39.80 -20.05
N ASN A 132 3.66 39.69 -19.96
CA ASN A 132 2.78 40.70 -19.40
C ASN A 132 2.51 40.56 -17.89
N ILE A 133 3.08 39.56 -17.21
CA ILE A 133 2.97 39.46 -15.74
C ILE A 133 3.95 40.42 -15.04
N ALA A 134 3.68 40.73 -13.77
CA ALA A 134 4.39 41.77 -13.03
C ALA A 134 5.90 41.50 -12.87
N SER A 135 6.32 40.25 -12.70
CA SER A 135 7.73 39.87 -12.55
C SER A 135 8.55 40.01 -13.83
N LYS A 136 7.92 40.10 -15.01
CA LYS A 136 8.58 40.14 -16.33
C LYS A 136 9.65 39.04 -16.48
N PRO A 137 9.24 37.75 -16.43
CA PRO A 137 10.17 36.63 -16.38
C PRO A 137 11.13 36.57 -17.56
N THR A 138 12.31 35.98 -17.33
CA THR A 138 13.12 35.44 -18.42
C THR A 138 12.49 34.15 -18.92
N ILE A 139 12.12 34.10 -20.20
CA ILE A 139 11.43 32.95 -20.79
C ILE A 139 12.39 32.11 -21.65
N TYR A 140 12.38 30.80 -21.42
CA TYR A 140 13.17 29.81 -22.13
C TYR A 140 12.25 28.83 -22.87
N PRO A 141 12.04 29.03 -24.19
CA PRO A 141 11.48 28.01 -25.06
C PRO A 141 12.40 26.78 -25.08
N CYS A 142 11.82 25.59 -24.91
CA CYS A 142 12.55 24.32 -25.05
C CYS A 142 12.14 23.61 -26.32
N LEU A 143 13.12 23.07 -27.05
CA LEU A 143 12.82 22.05 -28.07
C LEU A 143 12.19 20.82 -27.41
N ALA A 144 11.27 20.17 -28.10
CA ALA A 144 10.77 18.86 -27.69
C ALA A 144 11.92 17.84 -27.77
N VAL A 145 12.01 16.95 -26.77
CA VAL A 145 12.94 15.80 -26.80
C VAL A 145 12.56 14.83 -27.93
N PRO A 146 13.47 13.97 -28.40
CA PRO A 146 13.16 13.02 -29.47
C PRO A 146 12.07 12.01 -29.06
N VAL A 147 11.34 11.51 -30.05
CA VAL A 147 10.41 10.38 -29.93
C VAL A 147 11.09 9.17 -30.61
N TYR A 148 11.25 8.06 -29.90
CA TYR A 148 12.25 7.03 -30.24
C TYR A 148 11.77 5.83 -31.07
N GLU A 149 10.50 5.75 -31.47
CA GLU A 149 9.99 4.66 -32.32
C GLU A 149 8.85 5.14 -33.22
N LYS A 150 8.65 4.47 -34.37
CA LYS A 150 7.54 4.73 -35.31
C LYS A 150 6.36 3.82 -34.96
N GLY A 151 5.35 4.33 -34.25
CA GLY A 151 4.19 3.50 -33.89
C GLY A 151 3.25 4.01 -32.79
N ARG A 152 3.26 5.31 -32.47
CA ARG A 152 2.35 5.89 -31.47
C ARG A 152 1.62 7.09 -32.07
N LYS A 153 0.53 7.54 -31.44
CA LYS A 153 -0.26 8.70 -31.91
C LYS A 153 0.59 9.99 -32.07
N ILE A 154 1.77 10.07 -31.44
CA ILE A 154 2.73 11.20 -31.51
C ILE A 154 3.79 10.91 -32.59
N SER A 155 3.95 11.82 -33.56
CA SER A 155 4.85 11.61 -34.70
C SER A 155 6.27 12.14 -34.46
N ALA A 156 7.25 11.25 -34.46
CA ALA A 156 8.67 11.59 -34.38
C ALA A 156 9.14 12.47 -35.56
N GLU A 157 8.59 12.24 -36.75
CA GLU A 157 8.89 13.00 -37.96
C GLU A 157 8.38 14.43 -37.83
N ILE A 158 7.13 14.62 -37.41
CA ILE A 158 6.55 15.96 -37.22
C ILE A 158 7.28 16.71 -36.10
N VAL A 159 7.64 16.04 -34.99
CA VAL A 159 8.44 16.66 -33.92
C VAL A 159 9.78 17.18 -34.46
N THR A 160 10.48 16.34 -35.22
CA THR A 160 11.83 16.63 -35.70
C THR A 160 11.84 17.68 -36.82
N ASN A 161 10.95 17.53 -37.80
CA ASN A 161 10.99 18.29 -39.05
C ASN A 161 10.07 19.51 -39.06
N GLU A 162 9.10 19.60 -38.14
CA GLU A 162 8.13 20.71 -38.15
C GLU A 162 8.04 21.43 -36.79
N VAL A 163 7.75 20.72 -35.69
CA VAL A 163 7.56 21.34 -34.35
C VAL A 163 8.82 22.05 -33.87
N ASN A 164 9.95 21.32 -33.81
CA ASN A 164 11.21 21.87 -33.31
C ASN A 164 11.75 23.03 -34.17
N PRO A 165 11.70 22.95 -35.52
CA PRO A 165 12.01 24.09 -36.38
C PRO A 165 11.13 25.33 -36.11
N LYS A 166 9.81 25.16 -35.94
CA LYS A 166 8.91 26.27 -35.58
C LYS A 166 9.27 26.89 -34.22
N ILE A 167 9.55 26.08 -33.19
CA ILE A 167 9.98 26.60 -31.87
C ILE A 167 11.28 27.40 -32.00
N ARG A 168 12.24 26.92 -32.80
CA ARG A 168 13.51 27.61 -33.06
C ARG A 168 13.30 28.95 -33.76
N GLU A 169 12.44 28.97 -34.78
CA GLU A 169 12.05 30.20 -35.49
C GLU A 169 11.42 31.22 -34.53
N ILE A 170 10.44 30.79 -33.73
CA ILE A 170 9.75 31.64 -32.76
C ILE A 170 10.73 32.22 -31.73
N ALA A 171 11.60 31.37 -31.15
CA ALA A 171 12.59 31.84 -30.19
C ALA A 171 13.54 32.88 -30.81
N LYS A 172 13.96 32.68 -32.06
CA LYS A 172 14.81 33.64 -32.80
C LYS A 172 14.08 34.96 -33.05
N GLU A 173 12.85 34.91 -33.53
CA GLU A 173 12.03 36.11 -33.82
C GLU A 173 11.73 36.93 -32.57
N GLN A 174 11.49 36.26 -31.44
CA GLN A 174 11.22 36.90 -30.16
C GLN A 174 12.49 37.28 -29.39
N GLY A 175 13.69 37.00 -29.93
CA GLY A 175 14.96 37.28 -29.26
C GLY A 175 15.17 36.49 -27.95
N LEU A 176 14.53 35.33 -27.81
CA LEU A 176 14.58 34.50 -26.60
C LEU A 176 15.72 33.47 -26.65
N LYS A 177 16.31 33.17 -25.49
CA LYS A 177 17.31 32.10 -25.37
C LYS A 177 16.63 30.73 -25.43
N LEU A 178 16.87 30.00 -26.51
CA LEU A 178 16.37 28.64 -26.74
C LEU A 178 17.19 27.62 -25.93
N ILE A 179 16.51 26.67 -25.28
CA ILE A 179 17.16 25.48 -24.69
C ILE A 179 16.97 24.28 -25.63
N ASP A 180 18.08 23.76 -26.15
CA ASP A 180 18.08 22.55 -26.97
C ASP A 180 18.06 21.29 -26.10
N LEU A 181 16.86 20.74 -25.89
CA LEU A 181 16.67 19.42 -25.27
C LEU A 181 16.66 18.28 -26.28
N TYR A 182 16.64 18.57 -27.59
CA TYR A 182 16.52 17.55 -28.62
C TYR A 182 17.87 16.89 -28.90
N THR A 183 18.87 17.70 -29.27
CA THR A 183 20.18 17.23 -29.71
C THR A 183 20.90 16.40 -28.65
N PRO A 184 21.01 16.83 -27.38
CA PRO A 184 21.72 16.05 -26.35
C PRO A 184 21.01 14.76 -25.95
N MET A 185 19.75 14.61 -26.34
CA MET A 185 18.95 13.44 -26.05
C MET A 185 18.98 12.42 -27.19
N LEU A 186 19.41 12.79 -28.41
CA LEU A 186 19.57 11.83 -29.51
C LEU A 186 20.38 10.60 -29.08
N GLY A 187 19.90 9.41 -29.45
CA GLY A 187 20.52 8.13 -29.06
C GLY A 187 20.22 7.65 -27.64
N LYS A 188 19.54 8.44 -26.78
CA LYS A 188 19.19 8.06 -25.40
C LYS A 188 17.84 7.33 -25.26
N GLY A 189 17.40 6.60 -26.30
CA GLY A 189 16.09 5.94 -26.33
C GLY A 189 15.83 4.97 -25.17
N LYS A 190 16.87 4.34 -24.61
CA LYS A 190 16.78 3.48 -23.41
C LYS A 190 16.23 4.20 -22.17
N LEU A 191 16.40 5.52 -22.09
CA LEU A 191 15.87 6.33 -21.01
C LEU A 191 14.37 6.65 -21.19
N PHE A 192 13.76 6.22 -22.29
CA PHE A 192 12.35 6.42 -22.62
C PHE A 192 11.69 5.05 -22.76
N PRO A 193 11.23 4.43 -21.66
CA PRO A 193 10.71 3.05 -21.66
C PRO A 193 9.53 2.84 -22.62
N ASP A 194 8.85 3.92 -22.98
CA ASP A 194 7.70 3.92 -23.87
C ASP A 194 8.00 4.77 -25.14
N ALA A 195 9.27 5.03 -25.44
CA ALA A 195 9.73 5.84 -26.57
C ALA A 195 9.24 7.31 -26.59
N ILE A 196 8.50 7.80 -25.59
CA ILE A 196 7.95 9.18 -25.51
C ILE A 196 8.30 9.85 -24.18
N HIS A 197 8.04 9.16 -23.08
CA HIS A 197 8.18 9.65 -21.71
C HIS A 197 9.49 9.14 -21.11
N PRO A 198 10.31 10.01 -20.49
CA PRO A 198 11.53 9.59 -19.84
C PRO A 198 11.25 8.84 -18.53
N ASN A 199 12.10 7.89 -18.18
CA ASN A 199 12.22 7.39 -16.81
C ASN A 199 12.92 8.45 -15.92
N GLY A 200 13.11 8.16 -14.63
CA GLY A 200 13.75 9.11 -13.70
C GLY A 200 15.16 9.54 -14.12
N GLU A 201 15.95 8.64 -14.72
CA GLU A 201 17.29 8.96 -15.22
C GLU A 201 17.24 9.89 -16.45
N GLY A 202 16.35 9.61 -17.41
CA GLY A 202 16.10 10.47 -18.56
C GLY A 202 15.60 11.87 -18.17
N ALA A 203 14.76 11.95 -17.13
CA ALA A 203 14.33 13.22 -16.56
C ALA A 203 15.48 13.97 -15.88
N GLY A 204 16.43 13.25 -15.28
CA GLY A 204 17.66 13.83 -14.73
C GLY A 204 18.55 14.43 -15.82
N GLU A 205 18.69 13.77 -16.96
CA GLU A 205 19.42 14.31 -18.12
C GLU A 205 18.77 15.60 -18.64
N ILE A 206 17.44 15.66 -18.72
CA ILE A 206 16.70 16.88 -19.07
C ILE A 206 17.00 18.00 -18.06
N ALA A 207 16.96 17.69 -16.75
CA ALA A 207 17.24 18.67 -15.70
C ALA A 207 18.67 19.22 -15.77
N LYS A 208 19.67 18.39 -16.07
CA LYS A 208 21.06 18.81 -16.26
C LYS A 208 21.20 19.84 -17.37
N ILE A 209 20.62 19.54 -18.55
CA ILE A 209 20.69 20.43 -19.72
C ILE A 209 20.06 21.79 -19.38
N ILE A 210 18.90 21.79 -18.70
CA ILE A 210 18.24 23.02 -18.28
C ILE A 210 19.11 23.77 -17.26
N TYR A 211 19.62 23.09 -16.23
CA TYR A 211 20.48 23.68 -15.22
C TYR A 211 21.71 24.37 -15.83
N GLU A 212 22.38 23.72 -16.77
CA GLU A 212 23.55 24.27 -17.47
C GLU A 212 23.18 25.53 -18.26
N ASN A 213 22.00 25.55 -18.90
CA ASN A 213 21.52 26.70 -19.66
C ASN A 213 21.13 27.89 -18.76
N LEU A 214 20.60 27.62 -17.56
CA LEU A 214 20.21 28.64 -16.60
C LEU A 214 21.41 29.20 -15.82
N SER A 215 22.33 28.34 -15.41
CA SER A 215 23.42 28.70 -14.49
C SER A 215 24.77 28.96 -15.15
N GLY A 216 24.97 28.47 -16.38
CA GLY A 216 26.28 28.44 -17.04
C GLY A 216 27.30 27.48 -16.43
N LYS A 217 26.90 26.69 -15.41
CA LYS A 217 27.75 25.73 -14.69
C LYS A 217 27.41 24.32 -15.13
N LYS A 218 28.43 23.45 -15.24
CA LYS A 218 28.22 22.00 -15.43
C LYS A 218 27.32 21.45 -14.34
N ALA A 219 26.31 20.67 -14.73
CA ALA A 219 25.42 20.04 -13.78
C ALA A 219 26.15 18.90 -13.04
N VAL A 220 26.22 19.00 -11.72
CA VAL A 220 26.53 17.86 -10.85
C VAL A 220 25.18 17.37 -10.33
N LEU A 221 24.78 16.15 -10.67
CA LEU A 221 23.71 15.48 -9.93
C LEU A 221 24.14 15.56 -8.46
N VAL A 222 23.30 16.14 -7.59
CA VAL A 222 23.58 16.12 -6.15
C VAL A 222 23.71 14.65 -5.77
N ASP A 223 24.97 14.22 -5.69
CA ASP A 223 25.39 12.87 -5.38
C ASP A 223 24.86 12.56 -3.98
N GLN A 224 24.36 11.34 -3.76
CA GLN A 224 23.87 10.91 -2.43
C GLN A 224 25.00 10.76 -1.41
N ARG A 225 26.19 11.29 -1.70
CA ARG A 225 27.36 11.24 -0.84
C ARG A 225 27.35 12.46 0.07
N PHE A 226 27.48 12.22 1.36
CA PHE A 226 27.67 13.30 2.33
C PHE A 226 28.94 14.10 1.98
N PRO A 227 28.88 15.44 2.07
CA PRO A 227 30.06 16.28 1.89
C PRO A 227 31.07 16.02 3.01
N GLY A 228 32.30 16.50 2.82
CA GLY A 228 33.32 16.53 3.87
C GLY A 228 34.18 15.27 3.97
N LYS A 229 34.83 15.10 5.12
CA LYS A 229 35.87 14.09 5.33
C LYS A 229 35.22 12.75 5.70
N LYS A 230 35.51 11.72 4.91
CA LYS A 230 35.20 10.33 5.27
C LYS A 230 36.20 9.83 6.31
N THR A 231 35.69 9.33 7.44
CA THR A 231 36.43 8.74 8.56
C THR A 231 35.80 7.41 8.94
N GLU A 232 36.45 6.66 9.84
CA GLU A 232 35.89 5.44 10.42
C GLU A 232 35.50 5.69 11.88
N TRP A 233 34.35 5.16 12.28
CA TRP A 233 33.88 5.18 13.66
C TRP A 233 33.40 3.79 14.04
N LYS A 234 34.15 3.10 14.91
CA LYS A 234 33.84 1.73 15.38
C LYS A 234 33.52 0.74 14.24
N GLY A 235 34.27 0.80 13.13
CA GLY A 235 34.06 -0.04 11.95
C GLY A 235 32.97 0.43 10.98
N PHE A 236 32.24 1.52 11.29
CA PHE A 236 31.27 2.14 10.40
C PHE A 236 31.85 3.35 9.68
N THR A 237 31.30 3.66 8.50
CA THR A 237 31.69 4.85 7.75
C THR A 237 31.07 6.09 8.37
N ARG A 238 31.89 7.09 8.66
CA ARG A 238 31.47 8.40 9.17
C ARG A 238 31.85 9.51 8.19
N PHE A 239 30.99 10.51 8.05
CA PHE A 239 31.25 11.73 7.30
C PHE A 239 31.18 12.92 8.22
N ASP A 240 32.28 13.66 8.33
CA ASP A 240 32.37 14.90 9.10
C ASP A 240 32.37 16.10 8.16
N PHE A 241 31.43 17.04 8.37
CA PHE A 241 31.24 18.20 7.51
C PHE A 241 30.73 19.42 8.27
N GLU A 242 30.62 20.55 7.57
CA GLU A 242 29.94 21.74 8.06
C GLU A 242 28.59 21.90 7.37
N PHE A 243 27.56 22.16 8.16
CA PHE A 243 26.22 22.50 7.71
C PHE A 243 25.82 23.84 8.32
N ASP A 244 25.58 24.85 7.49
CA ASP A 244 25.19 26.19 7.94
C ASP A 244 26.13 26.75 9.03
N GLY A 245 27.44 26.65 8.76
CA GLY A 245 28.53 27.07 9.65
C GLY A 245 28.69 26.26 10.93
N LYS A 246 28.01 25.11 11.05
CA LYS A 246 28.05 24.24 12.25
C LYS A 246 28.63 22.89 11.89
N LYS A 247 29.46 22.35 12.78
CA LYS A 247 29.96 20.98 12.64
C LYS A 247 28.79 19.99 12.68
N ALA A 248 28.74 19.10 11.71
CA ALA A 248 27.78 18.02 11.60
C ALA A 248 28.52 16.72 11.25
N PHE A 249 27.89 15.61 11.58
CA PHE A 249 28.34 14.33 11.04
C PHE A 249 27.17 13.40 10.78
N VAL A 250 27.39 12.45 9.87
CA VAL A 250 26.53 11.30 9.64
C VAL A 250 27.37 10.04 9.70
N ILE A 251 26.86 8.99 10.33
CA ILE A 251 27.45 7.64 10.33
C ILE A 251 26.50 6.71 9.58
N GLU A 252 27.04 6.03 8.58
CA GLU A 252 26.30 5.09 7.74
C GLU A 252 26.46 3.65 8.24
N PRO A 253 25.38 2.85 8.21
CA PRO A 253 25.48 1.42 8.44
C PRO A 253 26.20 0.74 7.27
N THR A 254 26.85 -0.39 7.52
CA THR A 254 27.46 -1.20 6.45
C THR A 254 26.43 -1.64 5.41
N LYS A 255 25.19 -1.90 5.85
CA LYS A 255 24.03 -2.19 5.00
C LYS A 255 22.80 -1.49 5.55
N ALA A 256 22.34 -0.44 4.87
CA ALA A 256 21.11 0.25 5.23
C ALA A 256 19.87 -0.64 5.02
N ILE A 257 18.90 -0.56 5.94
CA ILE A 257 17.56 -1.15 5.73
C ILE A 257 16.69 -0.22 4.87
N PRO A 258 15.69 -0.77 4.14
CA PRO A 258 14.79 0.03 3.30
C PRO A 258 14.16 1.20 4.06
N GLY A 259 14.03 2.34 3.39
CA GLY A 259 13.50 3.57 3.98
C GLY A 259 14.53 4.43 4.75
N LYS A 260 15.79 3.96 4.90
CA LYS A 260 16.89 4.65 5.60
C LYS A 260 16.44 5.28 6.93
N PRO A 261 15.92 4.49 7.89
CA PRO A 261 15.60 5.02 9.20
C PRO A 261 16.88 5.50 9.89
N TRP A 262 16.71 6.49 10.77
CA TRP A 262 17.83 7.20 11.34
C TRP A 262 17.54 7.73 12.74
N VAL A 263 18.61 7.84 13.51
CA VAL A 263 18.63 8.43 14.85
C VAL A 263 19.31 9.77 14.78
N TRP A 264 18.72 10.76 15.43
CA TRP A 264 19.29 12.10 15.54
C TRP A 264 19.69 12.38 16.98
N ARG A 265 21.00 12.42 17.23
CA ARG A 265 21.54 12.68 18.57
C ARG A 265 21.56 14.17 18.90
N ALA A 266 21.05 14.51 20.07
CA ALA A 266 21.22 15.78 20.75
C ALA A 266 22.25 15.66 21.88
N ARG A 267 23.29 16.50 21.82
CA ARG A 267 24.36 16.61 22.82
C ARG A 267 25.15 15.31 23.05
N PHE A 268 26.38 15.48 23.52
CA PHE A 268 27.31 14.40 23.88
C PHE A 268 27.30 13.19 22.93
N PRO A 269 27.50 13.37 21.60
CA PRO A 269 27.39 12.27 20.62
C PRO A 269 28.43 11.15 20.79
N GLY A 270 29.39 11.29 21.72
CA GLY A 270 30.35 10.25 22.08
C GLY A 270 30.05 9.56 23.40
N TRP A 271 28.95 9.89 24.08
CA TRP A 271 28.53 9.30 25.34
C TRP A 271 27.51 8.18 25.10
N HIS A 272 27.66 7.06 25.82
CA HIS A 272 26.82 5.84 25.69
C HIS A 272 26.50 5.45 24.25
N THR A 273 27.54 5.01 23.53
CA THR A 273 27.45 4.74 22.07
C THR A 273 27.27 3.25 21.75
N GLU A 274 26.98 2.44 22.77
CA GLU A 274 26.65 1.02 22.64
C GLU A 274 25.34 0.84 21.85
N MET A 275 24.32 1.65 22.16
CA MET A 275 23.04 1.65 21.44
C MET A 275 23.22 2.05 19.97
N ASP A 276 24.01 3.09 19.68
CA ASP A 276 24.35 3.50 18.31
C ASP A 276 24.95 2.35 17.52
N SER A 277 25.88 1.62 18.14
CA SER A 277 26.59 0.49 17.49
C SER A 277 25.61 -0.63 17.12
N ILE A 278 24.65 -0.93 18.01
CA ILE A 278 23.58 -1.91 17.75
C ILE A 278 22.73 -1.43 16.56
N LEU A 279 22.23 -0.19 16.59
CA LEU A 279 21.35 0.35 15.55
C LEU A 279 22.03 0.44 14.18
N LEU A 280 23.30 0.89 14.14
CA LEU A 280 24.12 0.91 12.92
C LEU A 280 24.36 -0.50 12.37
N SER A 281 24.62 -1.49 13.22
CA SER A 281 24.75 -2.90 12.79
C SER A 281 23.45 -3.46 12.20
N GLU A 282 22.30 -2.90 12.60
CA GLU A 282 20.97 -3.30 12.15
C GLU A 282 20.40 -2.39 11.04
N GLY A 283 21.24 -1.52 10.47
CA GLY A 283 20.95 -0.78 9.24
C GLY A 283 20.35 0.63 9.43
N PHE A 284 20.38 1.17 10.64
CA PHE A 284 20.02 2.57 10.91
C PHE A 284 21.18 3.51 10.60
N HIS A 285 20.87 4.76 10.25
CA HIS A 285 21.86 5.83 10.16
C HIS A 285 21.89 6.63 11.46
N LEU A 286 23.03 7.25 11.76
CA LEU A 286 23.17 8.17 12.88
C LEU A 286 23.51 9.57 12.35
N ALA A 287 22.82 10.59 12.84
CA ALA A 287 23.09 11.98 12.48
C ALA A 287 23.27 12.88 13.71
N TYR A 288 24.10 13.90 13.56
CA TYR A 288 24.35 14.90 14.59
C TYR A 288 24.62 16.27 13.98
N LEU A 289 24.08 17.31 14.62
CA LEU A 289 24.36 18.71 14.33
C LEU A 289 24.80 19.42 15.61
N ASN A 290 25.92 20.15 15.55
CA ASN A 290 26.43 20.86 16.72
C ASN A 290 25.67 22.18 16.97
N THR A 291 24.65 22.09 17.83
CA THR A 291 23.95 23.25 18.42
C THR A 291 24.15 23.32 19.94
N ASN A 292 25.28 22.82 20.43
CA ASN A 292 25.45 22.42 21.83
C ASN A 292 25.17 23.51 22.88
N ASN A 293 25.53 24.76 22.57
CA ASN A 293 25.40 25.90 23.49
C ASN A 293 24.09 26.67 23.30
N GLN A 294 23.15 26.12 22.52
CA GLN A 294 21.92 26.81 22.18
C GLN A 294 20.70 26.32 22.98
N PHE A 295 20.87 25.38 23.91
CA PHE A 295 19.88 24.96 24.91
C PHE A 295 18.45 24.71 24.36
N GLY A 296 18.31 24.15 23.16
CA GLY A 296 17.00 23.93 22.54
C GLY A 296 16.23 25.21 22.15
N SER A 297 16.90 26.35 22.05
CA SER A 297 16.29 27.65 21.75
C SER A 297 15.55 27.67 20.40
N PRO A 298 14.64 28.63 20.16
CA PRO A 298 14.02 28.81 18.85
C PRO A 298 15.04 28.93 17.70
N LYS A 299 16.21 29.52 17.95
CA LYS A 299 17.31 29.61 16.98
C LYS A 299 17.96 28.25 16.70
N ALA A 300 18.14 27.42 17.74
CA ALA A 300 18.59 26.04 17.58
C ALA A 300 17.60 25.23 16.74
N MET A 301 16.31 25.33 17.05
CA MET A 301 15.23 24.60 16.37
C MET A 301 15.14 24.93 14.88
N LYS A 302 15.33 26.20 14.49
CA LYS A 302 15.46 26.58 13.07
C LYS A 302 16.64 25.90 12.36
N SER A 303 17.76 25.72 13.06
CA SER A 303 18.94 25.03 12.51
C SER A 303 18.69 23.53 12.35
N TRP A 304 18.00 22.94 13.34
CA TRP A 304 17.53 21.55 13.28
C TRP A 304 16.60 21.35 12.08
N ASP A 305 15.56 22.17 11.91
CA ASP A 305 14.63 22.06 10.76
C ASP A 305 15.34 22.03 9.41
N ARG A 306 16.35 22.89 9.21
CA ARG A 306 17.14 22.91 7.98
C ARG A 306 17.94 21.63 7.81
N PHE A 307 18.58 21.14 8.87
CA PHE A 307 19.37 19.91 8.82
C PHE A 307 18.52 18.67 8.58
N TYR A 308 17.37 18.56 9.26
CA TYR A 308 16.38 17.53 8.99
C TYR A 308 15.96 17.53 7.51
N LYS A 309 15.53 18.68 6.98
CA LYS A 309 15.12 18.82 5.57
C LYS A 309 16.24 18.44 4.61
N TYR A 310 17.48 18.81 4.92
CA TYR A 310 18.66 18.44 4.15
C TYR A 310 18.85 16.92 4.08
N LEU A 311 18.78 16.23 5.22
CA LEU A 311 18.94 14.77 5.29
C LEU A 311 17.82 14.03 4.52
N ILE A 312 16.56 14.42 4.72
CA ILE A 312 15.44 13.71 4.08
C ILE A 312 15.31 14.02 2.58
N ARG A 313 15.66 15.23 2.12
CA ARG A 313 15.51 15.63 0.71
C ARG A 313 16.70 15.30 -0.16
N SER A 314 17.90 15.30 0.43
CA SER A 314 19.15 15.15 -0.34
C SER A 314 19.77 13.77 -0.17
N HIS A 315 19.47 13.06 0.94
CA HIS A 315 20.11 11.79 1.30
C HIS A 315 19.13 10.64 1.51
N ASP A 316 17.84 10.84 1.21
CA ASP A 316 16.76 9.84 1.28
C ASP A 316 16.52 9.24 2.67
N PHE A 317 16.84 9.98 3.74
CA PHE A 317 16.54 9.54 5.10
C PHE A 317 15.03 9.46 5.33
N SER A 318 14.58 8.53 6.18
CA SER A 318 13.16 8.39 6.55
C SER A 318 12.57 9.73 7.01
N LYS A 319 11.32 10.01 6.62
CA LYS A 319 10.60 11.21 7.09
C LYS A 319 10.39 11.18 8.60
N LYS A 320 10.13 10.01 9.19
CA LYS A 320 10.05 9.90 10.64
C LYS A 320 11.43 9.63 11.23
N VAL A 321 11.83 10.45 12.20
CA VAL A 321 13.14 10.39 12.87
C VAL A 321 13.01 9.93 14.32
N ALA A 322 13.94 9.07 14.75
CA ALA A 322 14.11 8.76 16.17
C ALA A 322 14.99 9.82 16.81
N LEU A 323 14.51 10.47 17.87
CA LEU A 323 15.27 11.50 18.57
C LEU A 323 15.93 10.89 19.79
N GLU A 324 17.24 11.14 19.93
CA GLU A 324 18.02 10.70 21.07
C GLU A 324 18.62 11.90 21.81
N GLY A 325 18.39 12.00 23.13
CA GLY A 325 18.90 13.11 23.93
C GLY A 325 19.57 12.67 25.23
N VAL A 326 20.79 13.14 25.47
CA VAL A 326 21.52 12.87 26.73
C VAL A 326 21.60 14.14 27.57
N SER A 327 21.20 14.05 28.85
CA SER A 327 21.24 15.16 29.80
C SER A 327 20.51 16.40 29.25
N ARG A 328 21.20 17.54 29.10
CA ARG A 328 20.68 18.75 28.45
C ARG A 328 20.24 18.57 26.99
N GLY A 329 20.50 17.42 26.38
CA GLY A 329 19.92 17.00 25.10
C GLY A 329 18.39 16.94 25.13
N GLY A 330 17.79 16.69 26.30
CA GLY A 330 16.33 16.74 26.53
C GLY A 330 15.70 18.05 26.04
N LEU A 331 16.35 19.19 26.28
CA LEU A 331 15.90 20.51 25.82
C LEU A 331 15.75 20.58 24.29
N PHE A 332 16.59 19.87 23.52
CA PHE A 332 16.57 19.94 22.06
C PHE A 332 15.52 18.98 21.49
N VAL A 333 15.55 17.71 21.92
CA VAL A 333 14.69 16.67 21.34
C VAL A 333 13.22 16.96 21.58
N TYR A 334 12.85 17.38 22.80
CA TYR A 334 11.46 17.71 23.10
C TYR A 334 10.99 19.00 22.44
N ASN A 335 11.83 20.05 22.40
CA ASN A 335 11.43 21.28 21.73
C ASN A 335 11.23 21.06 20.22
N TRP A 336 12.07 20.24 19.58
CA TRP A 336 11.89 19.93 18.16
C TRP A 336 10.66 19.04 17.94
N ALA A 337 10.50 18.00 18.78
CA ALA A 337 9.39 17.07 18.69
C ALA A 337 8.03 17.76 18.84
N LYS A 338 7.89 18.72 19.78
CA LYS A 338 6.66 19.48 19.96
C LYS A 338 6.27 20.32 18.74
N MET A 339 7.24 20.78 17.95
CA MET A 339 6.97 21.53 16.72
C MET A 339 6.56 20.62 15.55
N HIS A 340 7.00 19.36 15.56
CA HIS A 340 6.83 18.41 14.45
C HIS A 340 6.42 17.01 14.92
N PRO A 341 5.34 16.86 15.71
CA PRO A 341 5.01 15.60 16.37
C PRO A 341 4.80 14.43 15.38
N GLU A 342 4.28 14.71 14.18
CA GLU A 342 4.07 13.73 13.12
C GLU A 342 5.35 13.26 12.41
N LEU A 343 6.47 13.98 12.58
CA LEU A 343 7.78 13.64 12.01
C LEU A 343 8.67 12.86 12.98
N VAL A 344 8.19 12.56 14.19
CA VAL A 344 8.95 11.81 15.20
C VAL A 344 8.46 10.37 15.24
N SER A 345 9.38 9.40 15.13
CA SER A 345 9.05 7.98 15.34
C SER A 345 8.98 7.64 16.81
N CYS A 346 9.97 8.08 17.59
CA CYS A 346 10.04 7.93 19.05
C CYS A 346 11.08 8.88 19.65
N ILE A 347 11.03 9.06 20.96
CA ILE A 347 12.02 9.82 21.74
C ILE A 347 12.67 8.88 22.76
N TYR A 348 13.99 8.74 22.67
CA TYR A 348 14.82 8.07 23.67
C TYR A 348 15.69 9.10 24.38
N THR A 349 15.77 9.05 25.71
CA THR A 349 16.64 9.97 26.46
C THR A 349 17.28 9.35 27.68
N GLU A 350 18.41 9.93 28.08
CA GLU A 350 19.18 9.56 29.26
C GLU A 350 19.31 10.76 30.19
N ALA A 351 18.87 10.64 31.45
CA ALA A 351 18.85 11.72 32.44
C ALA A 351 18.40 13.09 31.87
N PRO A 352 17.28 13.16 31.12
CA PRO A 352 16.96 14.34 30.33
C PRO A 352 16.66 15.54 31.22
N VAL A 353 17.20 16.69 30.83
CA VAL A 353 16.71 17.98 31.31
C VAL A 353 15.37 18.25 30.64
N CYS A 354 14.31 18.25 31.42
CA CYS A 354 12.94 18.51 30.98
C CYS A 354 12.46 19.92 31.36
N ASP A 355 13.17 20.59 32.25
CA ASP A 355 12.92 21.97 32.63
C ASP A 355 14.25 22.70 32.86
N PHE A 356 14.49 23.76 32.08
CA PHE A 356 15.70 24.55 32.28
C PHE A 356 15.74 25.30 33.62
N LYS A 357 14.59 25.45 34.29
CA LYS A 357 14.47 26.05 35.63
C LYS A 357 15.04 25.10 36.71
N SER A 358 14.96 23.79 36.49
CA SER A 358 15.66 22.77 37.28
C SER A 358 17.16 22.81 36.97
N TRP A 359 17.55 22.53 35.73
CA TRP A 359 18.94 22.66 35.27
C TRP A 359 18.98 23.35 33.91
N PRO A 360 19.76 24.42 33.68
CA PRO A 360 20.85 24.90 34.52
C PRO A 360 20.42 25.90 35.61
N GLY A 361 19.14 26.26 35.72
CA GLY A 361 18.66 27.30 36.64
C GLY A 361 18.89 27.06 38.13
N GLY A 362 18.88 25.79 38.58
CA GLY A 362 19.13 25.45 39.99
C GLY A 362 18.09 26.03 40.95
N PHE A 363 16.85 26.27 40.50
CA PHE A 363 15.79 26.85 41.34
C PHE A 363 14.99 25.82 42.13
N GLY A 364 15.29 24.52 41.93
CA GLY A 364 14.79 23.41 42.73
C GLY A 364 15.86 22.86 43.68
N SER A 365 15.86 21.54 43.86
CA SER A 365 16.88 20.77 44.58
C SER A 365 18.09 20.40 43.72
N GLY A 366 18.01 20.56 42.40
CA GLY A 366 19.13 20.32 41.48
C GLY A 366 20.29 21.31 41.67
N ILE A 367 21.53 20.83 41.49
CA ILE A 367 22.76 21.63 41.71
C ILE A 367 22.83 22.88 40.80
N GLY A 368 22.22 22.84 39.61
CA GLY A 368 22.25 23.92 38.63
C GLY A 368 23.63 24.14 37.98
N SER A 369 23.76 25.22 37.20
CA SER A 369 25.03 25.68 36.61
C SER A 369 24.93 27.16 36.26
N GLU A 370 25.52 28.03 37.08
CA GLU A 370 25.44 29.49 36.90
C GLU A 370 25.96 29.94 35.52
N LYS A 371 27.05 29.32 35.04
CA LYS A 371 27.63 29.61 33.72
C LYS A 371 26.67 29.23 32.58
N ASP A 372 26.10 28.03 32.63
CA ASP A 372 25.16 27.58 31.60
C ASP A 372 23.84 28.37 31.70
N TRP A 373 23.40 28.76 32.90
CA TRP A 373 22.23 29.61 33.11
C TRP A 373 22.39 30.99 32.46
N LYS A 374 23.56 31.62 32.63
CA LYS A 374 23.87 32.88 31.93
C LYS A 374 23.83 32.72 30.41
N THR A 375 24.46 31.67 29.89
CA THR A 375 24.48 31.38 28.45
C THR A 375 23.08 31.12 27.90
N LEU A 376 22.25 30.40 28.65
CA LEU A 376 20.86 30.13 28.29
C LEU A 376 20.05 31.42 28.22
N LYS A 377 20.15 32.30 29.22
CA LYS A 377 19.46 33.60 29.20
C LYS A 377 19.86 34.44 27.99
N GLU A 378 21.15 34.49 27.66
CA GLU A 378 21.65 35.19 26.48
C GLU A 378 21.09 34.60 25.18
N GLU A 379 21.10 33.27 25.03
CA GLU A 379 20.60 32.58 23.83
C GLU A 379 19.08 32.73 23.64
N TYR A 380 18.31 32.70 24.73
CA TYR A 380 16.86 32.90 24.69
C TYR A 380 16.45 34.38 24.68
N GLY A 381 17.37 35.30 24.96
CA GLY A 381 17.13 36.74 25.02
C GLY A 381 16.43 37.22 26.30
N PHE A 382 16.48 36.44 27.38
CA PHE A 382 15.89 36.82 28.67
C PHE A 382 16.71 37.91 29.36
N LYS A 383 16.05 38.98 29.79
CA LYS A 383 16.68 40.13 30.46
C LYS A 383 16.88 39.91 31.97
N SER A 384 16.19 38.94 32.56
CA SER A 384 16.25 38.64 33.99
C SER A 384 15.88 37.19 34.32
N ASP A 385 16.24 36.73 35.52
CA ASP A 385 15.80 35.42 36.03
C ASP A 385 14.27 35.35 36.17
N ALA A 386 13.63 36.47 36.53
CA ALA A 386 12.18 36.55 36.64
C ALA A 386 11.48 36.34 35.29
N GLU A 387 12.07 36.83 34.20
CA GLU A 387 11.58 36.60 32.84
C GLU A 387 11.78 35.15 32.42
N ALA A 388 12.98 34.59 32.63
CA ALA A 388 13.27 33.19 32.29
C ALA A 388 12.39 32.20 33.07
N LYS A 389 12.11 32.47 34.36
CA LYS A 389 11.21 31.64 35.19
C LYS A 389 9.76 31.62 34.71
N LYS A 390 9.31 32.66 33.99
CA LYS A 390 7.96 32.75 33.42
C LYS A 390 7.83 32.02 32.07
N HIS A 391 8.93 31.53 31.49
CA HIS A 391 8.89 30.76 30.25
C HIS A 391 8.09 29.47 30.47
N ASP A 392 7.13 29.26 29.58
CA ASP A 392 6.06 28.26 29.63
C ASP A 392 6.14 27.26 28.46
N ASN A 393 7.30 27.20 27.80
CA ASN A 393 7.55 26.27 26.71
C ASN A 393 8.85 25.47 26.94
N ASN A 394 9.04 24.94 28.15
CA ASN A 394 10.06 23.92 28.45
C ASN A 394 9.64 22.56 27.87
N PRO A 395 10.54 21.56 27.79
CA PRO A 395 10.19 20.20 27.36
C PRO A 395 8.93 19.62 28.00
N MET A 396 8.70 19.87 29.30
CA MET A 396 7.52 19.39 30.03
C MET A 396 6.21 20.18 29.77
N ASP A 397 6.29 21.28 29.02
CA ASP A 397 5.16 22.12 28.66
C ASP A 397 4.66 21.81 27.24
N ASN A 398 3.37 22.07 26.96
CA ASN A 398 2.73 21.95 25.63
C ASN A 398 2.89 20.55 24.98
N LEU A 399 2.62 19.49 25.75
CA LEU A 399 2.81 18.09 25.35
C LEU A 399 1.63 17.49 24.57
N GLU A 400 0.50 18.20 24.48
CA GLU A 400 -0.77 17.73 23.94
C GLU A 400 -0.63 17.28 22.48
N GLY A 401 0.14 18.02 21.67
CA GLY A 401 0.40 17.67 20.27
C GLY A 401 1.17 16.36 20.13
N LEU A 402 2.18 16.13 20.97
CA LEU A 402 2.95 14.89 20.99
C LEU A 402 2.11 13.70 21.46
N ALA A 403 1.33 13.89 22.53
CA ALA A 403 0.48 12.84 23.08
C ALA A 403 -0.62 12.45 22.08
N LYS A 404 -1.21 13.44 21.39
CA LYS A 404 -2.19 13.22 20.31
C LYS A 404 -1.59 12.44 19.14
N ALA A 405 -0.33 12.72 18.78
CA ALA A 405 0.40 11.98 17.75
C ALA A 405 0.88 10.59 18.22
N LYS A 406 0.66 10.23 19.50
CA LYS A 406 1.07 8.96 20.11
C LYS A 406 2.55 8.68 19.99
N VAL A 407 3.39 9.72 20.09
CA VAL A 407 4.85 9.57 20.02
C VAL A 407 5.33 8.77 21.26
N PRO A 408 5.97 7.62 21.10
CA PRO A 408 6.48 6.84 22.22
C PRO A 408 7.72 7.48 22.84
N VAL A 409 7.80 7.47 24.16
CA VAL A 409 8.90 8.05 24.95
C VAL A 409 9.56 6.98 25.82
N LEU A 410 10.90 6.93 25.83
CA LEU A 410 11.68 6.12 26.78
C LEU A 410 12.73 6.97 27.49
N HIS A 411 12.73 6.96 28.81
CA HIS A 411 13.75 7.60 29.65
C HIS A 411 14.58 6.54 30.40
N MET A 412 15.90 6.65 30.33
CA MET A 412 16.84 5.94 31.20
C MET A 412 17.37 6.92 32.26
N ILE A 413 17.21 6.63 33.55
CA ILE A 413 17.53 7.57 34.63
C ILE A 413 18.28 6.90 35.79
N SER A 414 19.07 7.69 36.52
CA SER A 414 19.50 7.35 37.88
C SER A 414 18.59 8.03 38.90
N LEU A 415 18.15 7.30 39.93
CA LEU A 415 17.32 7.85 41.01
C LEU A 415 18.10 8.76 41.97
N THR A 416 19.43 8.69 41.95
CA THR A 416 20.32 9.46 42.82
C THR A 416 20.87 10.71 42.15
N ASP A 417 20.53 10.95 40.87
CA ASP A 417 20.98 12.11 40.10
C ASP A 417 20.51 13.40 40.77
N SER A 418 21.46 14.19 41.29
CA SER A 418 21.19 15.51 41.86
C SER A 418 21.57 16.67 40.94
N VAL A 419 22.13 16.38 39.75
CA VAL A 419 22.39 17.40 38.73
C VAL A 419 21.12 17.66 37.93
N VAL A 420 20.44 16.60 37.50
CA VAL A 420 19.14 16.64 36.79
C VAL A 420 18.14 15.75 37.54
N PRO A 421 17.62 16.19 38.71
CA PRO A 421 16.78 15.35 39.55
C PRO A 421 15.57 14.78 38.80
N PRO A 422 15.33 13.46 38.81
CA PRO A 422 14.15 12.87 38.17
C PRO A 422 12.83 13.42 38.69
N LYS A 423 12.79 13.81 39.97
CA LYS A 423 11.63 14.46 40.62
C LYS A 423 11.28 15.83 40.04
N GLU A 424 12.23 16.49 39.39
CA GLU A 424 12.03 17.80 38.76
C GLU A 424 11.92 17.70 37.25
N ASN A 425 12.42 16.62 36.65
CA ASN A 425 12.53 16.48 35.19
C ASN A 425 11.72 15.31 34.63
N THR A 426 12.18 14.08 34.86
CA THR A 426 11.57 12.88 34.25
C THR A 426 10.16 12.61 34.76
N PHE A 427 9.95 12.52 36.08
CA PHE A 427 8.64 12.13 36.61
C PHE A 427 7.54 13.16 36.30
N PRO A 428 7.76 14.48 36.45
CA PRO A 428 6.75 15.45 36.08
C PRO A 428 6.37 15.42 34.59
N LEU A 429 7.36 15.30 33.69
CA LEU A 429 7.09 15.20 32.24
C LEU A 429 6.30 13.93 31.91
N ILE A 430 6.75 12.78 32.40
CA ILE A 430 6.17 11.48 32.05
C ILE A 430 4.76 11.34 32.60
N ASN A 431 4.51 11.76 33.84
CA ASN A 431 3.17 11.71 34.43
C ASN A 431 2.18 12.55 33.61
N LYS A 432 2.56 13.80 33.30
CA LYS A 432 1.74 14.67 32.44
C LYS A 432 1.55 14.08 31.05
N TYR A 433 2.58 13.48 30.46
CA TYR A 433 2.49 12.87 29.14
C TYR A 433 1.50 11.70 29.11
N LEU A 434 1.51 10.85 30.14
CA LEU A 434 0.58 9.73 30.30
C LEU A 434 -0.86 10.21 30.53
N GLU A 435 -1.08 11.24 31.35
CA GLU A 435 -2.40 11.84 31.58
C GLU A 435 -3.04 12.39 30.30
N LEU A 436 -2.22 12.91 29.37
CA LEU A 436 -2.63 13.35 28.04
C LEU A 436 -2.86 12.19 27.05
N GLY A 437 -2.66 10.94 27.48
CA GLY A 437 -2.81 9.73 26.66
C GLY A 437 -1.57 9.38 25.83
N GLY A 438 -0.40 9.94 26.15
CA GLY A 438 0.88 9.57 25.54
C GLY A 438 1.35 8.17 25.96
N ILE A 439 2.39 7.66 25.29
CA ILE A 439 3.00 6.35 25.59
C ILE A 439 4.41 6.61 26.14
N ALA A 440 4.69 6.16 27.36
CA ALA A 440 5.97 6.38 28.01
C ALA A 440 6.50 5.16 28.76
N THR A 441 7.81 5.06 28.87
CA THR A 441 8.52 4.06 29.66
C THR A 441 9.69 4.72 30.40
N VAL A 442 9.86 4.41 31.68
CA VAL A 442 11.00 4.88 32.48
C VAL A 442 11.74 3.66 33.00
N VAL A 443 13.06 3.62 32.76
CA VAL A 443 13.95 2.57 33.22
C VAL A 443 14.97 3.20 34.18
N THR A 444 15.03 2.67 35.39
CA THR A 444 15.96 3.12 36.42
C THR A 444 17.25 2.31 36.34
N CYS A 445 18.37 2.97 36.07
CA CYS A 445 19.71 2.37 36.10
C CYS A 445 20.25 2.47 37.53
N THR A 446 20.43 1.31 38.18
CA THR A 446 20.83 1.16 39.58
C THR A 446 22.15 0.42 39.77
N GLU A 447 22.68 -0.19 38.72
CA GLU A 447 23.91 -0.98 38.73
C GLU A 447 25.12 -0.18 38.21
N GLY A 448 26.31 -0.63 38.61
CA GLY A 448 27.57 -0.02 38.20
C GLY A 448 27.93 1.30 38.91
N LYS A 449 29.08 1.86 38.54
CA LYS A 449 29.65 3.01 39.23
C LYS A 449 28.92 4.30 38.84
N GLN A 450 28.24 4.90 39.81
CA GLN A 450 27.62 6.22 39.66
C GLN A 450 28.61 7.32 40.08
N THR A 451 28.79 8.33 39.24
CA THR A 451 29.67 9.48 39.49
C THR A 451 28.95 10.79 39.17
N LEU A 452 29.60 11.93 39.41
CA LEU A 452 29.01 13.26 39.25
C LEU A 452 27.64 13.36 39.96
N HIS A 453 27.61 13.03 41.24
CA HIS A 453 26.40 13.07 42.07
C HIS A 453 25.23 12.27 41.48
N GLY A 454 25.51 11.08 40.94
CA GLY A 454 24.50 10.19 40.37
C GLY A 454 24.15 10.47 38.90
N HIS A 455 24.61 11.58 38.31
CA HIS A 455 24.28 11.98 36.93
C HIS A 455 24.99 11.14 35.87
N HIS A 456 26.21 10.67 36.17
CA HIS A 456 26.94 9.76 35.29
C HIS A 456 26.75 8.33 35.80
N PHE A 457 26.02 7.53 35.04
CA PHE A 457 25.70 6.13 35.32
C PHE A 457 25.76 5.31 34.02
N PRO A 458 26.08 4.01 34.07
CA PRO A 458 26.05 3.17 32.88
C PRO A 458 24.61 2.86 32.44
N ILE A 459 24.41 2.70 31.12
CA ILE A 459 23.18 2.12 30.59
C ILE A 459 23.31 0.60 30.66
N GLU A 460 22.57 -0.03 31.57
CA GLU A 460 22.60 -1.48 31.80
C GLU A 460 22.02 -2.27 30.61
N THR A 461 21.05 -1.69 29.91
CA THR A 461 20.27 -2.36 28.85
C THR A 461 20.28 -1.57 27.54
N PRO A 462 21.45 -1.33 26.90
CA PRO A 462 21.52 -0.56 25.66
C PRO A 462 20.71 -1.22 24.52
N ARG A 463 20.55 -2.55 24.57
CA ARG A 463 19.69 -3.30 23.66
C ARG A 463 18.22 -2.91 23.77
N LEU A 464 17.72 -2.63 24.99
CA LEU A 464 16.33 -2.21 25.20
C LEU A 464 16.05 -0.88 24.49
N GLY A 465 16.97 0.08 24.58
CA GLY A 465 16.89 1.35 23.85
C GLY A 465 16.92 1.17 22.34
N ALA A 466 17.83 0.31 21.83
CA ALA A 466 17.91 0.00 20.41
C ALA A 466 16.63 -0.67 19.88
N ASP A 467 16.09 -1.66 20.59
CA ASP A 467 14.88 -2.36 20.19
C ASP A 467 13.65 -1.45 20.25
N PHE A 468 13.58 -0.54 21.24
CA PHE A 468 12.57 0.52 21.30
C PHE A 468 12.60 1.40 20.05
N ILE A 469 13.78 1.95 19.70
CA ILE A 469 13.93 2.78 18.49
C ILE A 469 13.57 1.99 17.24
N LYS A 470 14.06 0.76 17.11
CA LYS A 470 13.79 -0.10 15.96
C LYS A 470 12.31 -0.39 15.79
N TYR A 471 11.62 -0.74 16.88
CA TYR A 471 10.21 -1.07 16.84
C TYR A 471 9.37 0.09 16.29
N TYR A 472 9.61 1.30 16.79
CA TYR A 472 8.83 2.49 16.40
C TYR A 472 9.32 3.22 15.15
N SER A 473 10.53 2.92 14.69
CA SER A 473 11.12 3.53 13.48
C SER A 473 11.11 2.64 12.25
N LYS A 474 10.53 1.43 12.35
CA LYS A 474 10.24 0.61 11.15
C LYS A 474 9.34 1.43 10.24
N SER A 475 9.83 1.73 9.04
CA SER A 475 8.93 2.16 7.97
C SER A 475 7.94 1.01 7.78
N GLU A 476 6.63 1.26 7.83
CA GLU A 476 5.71 0.33 7.19
C GLU A 476 6.26 0.12 5.78
N ALA A 477 6.78 -1.08 5.50
CA ALA A 477 7.06 -1.44 4.13
C ALA A 477 5.77 -1.12 3.39
N LYS A 478 5.83 -0.27 2.36
CA LYS A 478 4.64 0.00 1.54
C LYS A 478 4.12 -1.37 1.15
N PRO A 479 2.92 -1.76 1.62
CA PRO A 479 2.41 -3.08 1.33
C PRO A 479 2.45 -3.29 -0.17
N LEU A 480 2.82 -4.50 -0.62
CA LEU A 480 2.76 -4.84 -2.03
C LEU A 480 1.37 -4.48 -2.55
N ASP A 481 1.35 -3.82 -3.70
CA ASP A 481 0.12 -3.30 -4.30
C ASP A 481 -0.78 -4.50 -4.66
N PRO A 482 -1.98 -4.61 -4.07
CA PRO A 482 -2.87 -5.74 -4.35
C PRO A 482 -3.24 -5.84 -5.83
N SER A 483 -3.26 -4.73 -6.57
CA SER A 483 -3.58 -4.72 -8.00
C SER A 483 -2.60 -5.54 -8.86
N ALA A 484 -1.39 -5.78 -8.37
CA ALA A 484 -0.42 -6.66 -9.04
C ALA A 484 -0.86 -8.14 -9.08
N TYR A 485 -1.88 -8.51 -8.31
CA TYR A 485 -2.41 -9.88 -8.18
C TYR A 485 -3.81 -10.03 -8.79
N HIS A 486 -4.27 -8.99 -9.50
CA HIS A 486 -5.60 -8.93 -10.09
C HIS A 486 -5.51 -9.13 -11.60
N ASN A 487 -6.54 -9.73 -12.17
CA ASN A 487 -6.80 -9.69 -13.61
C ASN A 487 -8.23 -9.20 -13.83
N LEU A 488 -8.38 -7.96 -14.30
CA LEU A 488 -9.69 -7.30 -14.40
C LEU A 488 -10.56 -7.83 -15.54
N ARG A 489 -9.98 -8.37 -16.61
CA ARG A 489 -10.70 -8.85 -17.82
C ARG A 489 -11.82 -7.89 -18.25
N ASN A 490 -13.07 -8.36 -18.31
CA ASN A 490 -14.22 -7.56 -18.77
C ASN A 490 -14.76 -6.59 -17.68
N GLY A 491 -14.18 -6.59 -16.48
CA GLY A 491 -14.58 -5.72 -15.38
C GLY A 491 -15.90 -6.11 -14.71
N LEU A 492 -16.47 -5.15 -13.96
CA LEU A 492 -17.65 -5.32 -13.11
C LEU A 492 -18.66 -4.18 -13.31
N GLN A 493 -18.81 -3.71 -14.55
CA GLN A 493 -19.59 -2.50 -14.83
C GLN A 493 -21.11 -2.69 -14.59
N ASN A 494 -21.65 -3.89 -14.84
CA ASN A 494 -23.10 -4.12 -14.73
C ASN A 494 -23.58 -3.97 -13.29
N SER A 495 -22.84 -4.51 -12.32
CA SER A 495 -23.14 -4.39 -10.90
C SER A 495 -23.04 -2.94 -10.43
N GLN A 496 -22.07 -2.15 -10.91
CA GLN A 496 -22.01 -0.72 -10.65
C GLN A 496 -23.27 0.01 -11.13
N ILE A 497 -23.64 -0.18 -12.40
CA ILE A 497 -24.83 0.45 -13.00
C ILE A 497 -26.09 0.04 -12.22
N LYS A 498 -26.22 -1.25 -11.87
CA LYS A 498 -27.33 -1.78 -11.08
C LYS A 498 -27.44 -1.07 -9.74
N PHE A 499 -26.33 -0.93 -9.02
CA PHE A 499 -26.30 -0.31 -7.70
C PHE A 499 -26.57 1.19 -7.79
N GLU A 500 -25.96 1.90 -8.73
CA GLU A 500 -26.06 3.35 -8.85
C GLU A 500 -27.40 3.83 -9.43
N HIS A 501 -27.92 3.15 -10.46
CA HIS A 501 -29.13 3.60 -11.17
C HIS A 501 -30.41 2.99 -10.59
N GLU A 502 -30.42 1.67 -10.33
CA GLU A 502 -31.63 1.00 -9.83
C GLU A 502 -31.75 1.02 -8.30
N LYS A 503 -30.69 1.42 -7.59
CA LYS A 503 -30.63 1.48 -6.12
C LYS A 503 -31.02 0.16 -5.45
N LYS A 504 -30.75 -0.97 -6.12
CA LYS A 504 -30.93 -2.33 -5.60
C LYS A 504 -29.71 -3.17 -5.96
N GLY A 505 -29.39 -4.16 -5.13
CA GLY A 505 -28.34 -5.12 -5.46
C GLY A 505 -28.46 -6.44 -4.69
N ARG A 506 -28.36 -7.57 -5.38
CA ARG A 506 -28.28 -8.90 -4.78
C ARG A 506 -26.85 -9.45 -4.96
N VAL A 507 -26.11 -9.53 -3.87
CA VAL A 507 -24.69 -9.89 -3.86
C VAL A 507 -24.49 -11.22 -3.14
N ALA A 508 -23.90 -12.20 -3.83
CA ALA A 508 -23.69 -13.54 -3.29
C ALA A 508 -22.22 -13.86 -3.06
N PHE A 509 -21.96 -14.66 -2.01
CA PHE A 509 -20.64 -15.13 -1.64
C PHE A 509 -20.66 -16.67 -1.56
N LEU A 510 -20.27 -17.31 -2.66
CA LEU A 510 -20.23 -18.76 -2.81
C LEU A 510 -18.81 -19.27 -2.47
N GLY A 511 -18.73 -20.36 -1.70
CA GLY A 511 -17.45 -20.99 -1.41
C GLY A 511 -17.43 -21.87 -0.17
N GLY A 512 -16.22 -22.10 0.34
CA GLY A 512 -15.94 -23.03 1.43
C GLY A 512 -16.03 -22.43 2.84
N SER A 513 -15.24 -23.01 3.75
CA SER A 513 -15.24 -22.62 5.18
C SER A 513 -14.72 -21.21 5.44
N ILE A 514 -13.79 -20.71 4.64
CA ILE A 514 -13.25 -19.35 4.77
C ILE A 514 -14.32 -18.32 4.38
N THR A 515 -15.13 -18.61 3.37
CA THR A 515 -16.31 -17.82 2.95
C THR A 515 -17.47 -17.92 3.94
N TYR A 516 -17.64 -19.05 4.64
CA TYR A 516 -18.64 -19.22 5.69
C TYR A 516 -18.38 -18.33 6.90
N ASN A 517 -17.12 -18.30 7.36
CA ASN A 517 -16.69 -17.53 8.53
C ASN A 517 -16.84 -16.01 8.32
N GLY A 518 -17.03 -15.28 9.41
CA GLY A 518 -16.98 -13.82 9.38
C GLY A 518 -15.57 -13.29 9.06
N GLY A 519 -15.49 -12.06 8.55
CA GLY A 519 -14.23 -11.42 8.15
C GLY A 519 -14.33 -10.68 6.82
N TRP A 520 -13.71 -11.21 5.77
CA TRP A 520 -13.60 -10.51 4.49
C TRP A 520 -14.97 -10.19 3.88
N ARG A 521 -15.94 -11.13 3.95
CA ARG A 521 -17.29 -10.96 3.42
C ARG A 521 -18.02 -9.80 4.09
N ASP A 522 -17.86 -9.68 5.40
CA ASP A 522 -18.49 -8.61 6.19
C ASP A 522 -17.85 -7.26 5.83
N SER A 523 -16.54 -7.25 5.55
CA SER A 523 -15.82 -6.06 5.08
C SER A 523 -16.30 -5.61 3.69
N ILE A 524 -16.51 -6.55 2.75
CA ILE A 524 -17.10 -6.25 1.43
C ILE A 524 -18.53 -5.73 1.58
N THR A 525 -19.32 -6.37 2.44
CA THR A 525 -20.70 -5.96 2.72
C THR A 525 -20.76 -4.51 3.23
N ASN A 526 -19.87 -4.14 4.15
CA ASN A 526 -19.78 -2.78 4.67
C ASN A 526 -19.30 -1.80 3.59
N TYR A 527 -18.23 -2.15 2.86
CA TYR A 527 -17.72 -1.32 1.76
C TYR A 527 -18.80 -1.01 0.71
N LEU A 528 -19.62 -2.00 0.31
CA LEU A 528 -20.70 -1.79 -0.67
C LEU A 528 -21.80 -0.88 -0.13
N LYS A 529 -22.18 -1.03 1.14
CA LYS A 529 -23.14 -0.12 1.79
C LYS A 529 -22.60 1.31 1.91
N ASP A 530 -21.32 1.45 2.23
CA ASP A 530 -20.68 2.76 2.40
C ASP A 530 -20.50 3.47 1.05
N ARG A 531 -20.11 2.72 0.01
CA ARG A 531 -19.94 3.27 -1.35
C ARG A 531 -21.27 3.62 -2.00
N PHE A 532 -22.31 2.83 -1.77
CA PHE A 532 -23.64 3.02 -2.37
C PHE A 532 -24.72 3.16 -1.28
N PRO A 533 -24.73 4.29 -0.52
CA PRO A 533 -25.57 4.44 0.65
C PRO A 533 -27.08 4.47 0.35
N GLU A 534 -27.45 4.78 -0.90
CA GLU A 534 -28.84 4.80 -1.35
C GLU A 534 -29.35 3.44 -1.86
N THR A 535 -28.46 2.45 -1.98
CA THR A 535 -28.76 1.15 -2.60
C THR A 535 -29.23 0.15 -1.56
N ARG A 536 -30.42 -0.43 -1.78
CA ARG A 536 -30.92 -1.53 -0.95
C ARG A 536 -30.27 -2.84 -1.36
N PHE A 537 -29.40 -3.37 -0.52
CA PHE A 537 -28.71 -4.64 -0.76
C PHE A 537 -29.39 -5.84 -0.08
N GLU A 538 -29.36 -6.99 -0.78
CA GLU A 538 -29.50 -8.33 -0.21
C GLU A 538 -28.16 -9.05 -0.31
N PHE A 539 -27.58 -9.45 0.82
CA PHE A 539 -26.31 -10.16 0.87
C PHE A 539 -26.55 -11.65 1.17
N ILE A 540 -26.09 -12.52 0.27
CA ILE A 540 -26.31 -13.97 0.34
C ILE A 540 -25.02 -14.66 0.79
N ALA A 541 -25.00 -15.10 2.05
CA ALA A 541 -23.90 -15.84 2.66
C ALA A 541 -23.97 -17.34 2.29
N ALA A 542 -23.50 -17.68 1.09
CA ALA A 542 -23.58 -19.04 0.54
C ALA A 542 -22.31 -19.88 0.75
N GLY A 543 -21.53 -19.61 1.81
CA GLY A 543 -20.39 -20.44 2.19
C GLY A 543 -20.83 -21.72 2.89
N ILE A 544 -20.30 -22.88 2.51
CA ILE A 544 -20.49 -24.14 3.25
C ILE A 544 -19.13 -24.77 3.55
N PRO A 545 -18.78 -25.02 4.83
CA PRO A 545 -17.50 -25.62 5.19
C PRO A 545 -17.21 -26.91 4.43
N SER A 546 -15.95 -27.06 4.00
CA SER A 546 -15.43 -28.21 3.25
C SER A 546 -15.96 -28.39 1.82
N THR A 547 -16.74 -27.44 1.31
CA THR A 547 -17.22 -27.49 -0.08
C THR A 547 -16.36 -26.64 -1.01
N GLY A 548 -16.10 -27.16 -2.22
CA GLY A 548 -15.45 -26.44 -3.32
C GLY A 548 -16.43 -26.18 -4.47
N SER A 549 -15.92 -26.08 -5.69
CA SER A 549 -16.69 -25.70 -6.88
C SER A 549 -17.72 -26.77 -7.25
N THR A 550 -17.38 -28.07 -7.14
CA THR A 550 -18.32 -29.13 -7.52
C THR A 550 -19.61 -29.11 -6.69
N PRO A 551 -19.59 -29.15 -5.34
CA PRO A 551 -20.81 -28.92 -4.57
C PRO A 551 -21.48 -27.57 -4.86
N GLY A 552 -20.69 -26.52 -5.13
CA GLY A 552 -21.17 -25.19 -5.49
C GLY A 552 -22.09 -25.22 -6.71
N ALA A 553 -21.63 -25.82 -7.82
CA ALA A 553 -22.37 -25.93 -9.07
C ALA A 553 -23.74 -26.60 -8.92
N PHE A 554 -23.88 -27.57 -8.01
CA PHE A 554 -25.13 -28.31 -7.81
C PHE A 554 -26.10 -27.69 -6.81
N ARG A 555 -25.67 -26.70 -6.02
CA ARG A 555 -26.50 -26.10 -4.95
C ARG A 555 -26.95 -24.67 -5.22
N MET A 556 -26.58 -24.09 -6.35
CA MET A 556 -26.87 -22.68 -6.66
C MET A 556 -28.37 -22.37 -6.66
N GLU A 557 -29.21 -23.26 -7.21
CA GLU A 557 -30.68 -23.06 -7.20
C GLU A 557 -31.20 -22.84 -5.78
N ARG A 558 -30.76 -23.67 -4.83
CA ARG A 558 -31.18 -23.58 -3.43
C ARG A 558 -30.53 -22.40 -2.69
N ASP A 559 -29.24 -22.19 -2.89
CA ASP A 559 -28.45 -21.32 -2.01
C ASP A 559 -28.30 -19.89 -2.52
N LEU A 560 -28.43 -19.67 -3.84
CA LEU A 560 -28.28 -18.36 -4.48
C LEU A 560 -29.59 -17.89 -5.12
N PHE A 561 -30.28 -18.79 -5.84
CA PHE A 561 -31.35 -18.39 -6.77
C PHE A 561 -32.77 -18.52 -6.21
N ILE A 562 -32.96 -19.08 -5.03
CA ILE A 562 -34.28 -19.31 -4.43
C ILE A 562 -35.14 -18.03 -4.32
N ASN A 563 -34.49 -16.87 -4.18
CA ASN A 563 -35.13 -15.56 -4.10
C ASN A 563 -34.86 -14.68 -5.35
N GLY A 564 -34.50 -15.29 -6.48
CA GLY A 564 -34.25 -14.63 -7.77
C GLY A 564 -32.79 -14.66 -8.22
N PRO A 565 -32.44 -13.95 -9.31
CA PRO A 565 -31.06 -13.88 -9.81
C PRO A 565 -30.16 -12.96 -8.99
N VAL A 566 -28.85 -13.20 -9.02
CA VAL A 566 -27.83 -12.36 -8.37
C VAL A 566 -27.25 -11.34 -9.35
N ASP A 567 -26.80 -10.19 -8.85
CA ASP A 567 -26.20 -9.12 -9.66
C ASP A 567 -24.66 -9.16 -9.62
N LEU A 568 -24.11 -9.58 -8.47
CA LEU A 568 -22.67 -9.75 -8.25
C LEU A 568 -22.41 -11.04 -7.46
N LEU A 569 -21.53 -11.90 -7.99
CA LEU A 569 -21.14 -13.16 -7.36
C LEU A 569 -19.64 -13.19 -7.07
N PHE A 570 -19.28 -13.37 -5.80
CA PHE A 570 -17.93 -13.76 -5.39
C PHE A 570 -17.86 -15.28 -5.25
N GLU A 571 -16.96 -15.92 -5.96
CA GLU A 571 -16.73 -17.38 -5.93
C GLU A 571 -15.32 -17.72 -5.45
N GLU A 572 -15.23 -18.60 -4.46
CA GLU A 572 -13.96 -19.17 -3.98
C GLU A 572 -14.07 -20.66 -3.71
N ALA A 573 -13.22 -21.43 -4.39
CA ALA A 573 -13.17 -22.89 -4.25
C ALA A 573 -11.75 -23.45 -4.24
N ALA A 574 -10.70 -22.63 -4.41
CA ALA A 574 -9.36 -23.08 -4.74
C ALA A 574 -8.72 -23.93 -3.64
N VAL A 575 -8.97 -23.58 -2.37
CA VAL A 575 -8.47 -24.39 -1.24
C VAL A 575 -9.21 -25.72 -1.12
N ASN A 576 -10.53 -25.73 -1.36
CA ASN A 576 -11.33 -26.92 -1.18
C ASN A 576 -11.26 -27.90 -2.35
N ASP A 577 -11.23 -27.42 -3.60
CA ASP A 577 -11.08 -28.28 -4.77
C ASP A 577 -9.79 -29.10 -4.72
N ALA A 578 -8.69 -28.46 -4.34
CA ALA A 578 -7.40 -29.12 -4.19
C ALA A 578 -7.40 -30.16 -3.06
N THR A 579 -7.96 -29.83 -1.89
CA THR A 579 -7.95 -30.74 -0.73
C THR A 579 -8.95 -31.88 -0.84
N ASN A 580 -10.02 -31.70 -1.62
CA ASN A 580 -11.08 -32.69 -1.78
C ASN A 580 -10.75 -33.74 -2.85
N GLY A 581 -9.57 -33.66 -3.48
CA GLY A 581 -9.10 -34.64 -4.46
C GLY A 581 -9.84 -34.61 -5.79
N ARG A 582 -10.46 -33.47 -6.15
CA ARG A 582 -11.16 -33.32 -7.43
C ARG A 582 -10.18 -33.31 -8.58
N THR A 583 -10.53 -34.01 -9.67
CA THR A 583 -9.68 -34.03 -10.87
C THR A 583 -9.65 -32.65 -11.55
N ASP A 584 -8.66 -32.42 -12.42
CA ASP A 584 -8.59 -31.19 -13.21
C ASP A 584 -9.87 -30.95 -14.02
N GLU A 585 -10.41 -32.02 -14.61
CA GLU A 585 -11.64 -31.98 -15.41
C GLU A 585 -12.86 -31.64 -14.56
N GLU A 586 -13.00 -32.23 -13.37
CA GLU A 586 -14.10 -31.92 -12.46
C GLU A 586 -14.06 -30.46 -11.99
N GLN A 587 -12.88 -29.92 -11.69
CA GLN A 587 -12.69 -28.53 -11.30
C GLN A 587 -13.11 -27.57 -12.43
N ILE A 588 -12.73 -27.87 -13.67
CA ILE A 588 -13.11 -27.08 -14.85
C ILE A 588 -14.62 -27.15 -15.08
N ARG A 589 -15.19 -28.36 -15.13
CA ARG A 589 -16.64 -28.58 -15.36
C ARG A 589 -17.50 -27.89 -14.30
N ALA A 590 -17.06 -27.91 -13.05
CA ALA A 590 -17.76 -27.29 -11.94
C ALA A 590 -17.66 -25.77 -11.94
N MET A 591 -16.46 -25.21 -12.11
CA MET A 591 -16.27 -23.77 -12.16
C MET A 591 -16.99 -23.17 -13.38
N GLU A 592 -16.92 -23.83 -14.54
CA GLU A 592 -17.69 -23.46 -15.71
C GLU A 592 -19.20 -23.56 -15.47
N GLY A 593 -19.65 -24.64 -14.82
CA GLY A 593 -21.05 -24.81 -14.43
C GLY A 593 -21.56 -23.65 -13.58
N ILE A 594 -20.78 -23.21 -12.58
CA ILE A 594 -21.13 -22.05 -11.74
C ILE A 594 -21.33 -20.78 -12.59
N VAL A 595 -20.37 -20.51 -13.48
CA VAL A 595 -20.37 -19.32 -14.34
C VAL A 595 -21.57 -19.32 -15.28
N ARG A 596 -21.78 -20.42 -16.00
CA ARG A 596 -22.85 -20.55 -16.98
C ARG A 596 -24.21 -20.54 -16.31
N HIS A 597 -24.39 -21.26 -15.20
CA HIS A 597 -25.64 -21.28 -14.45
C HIS A 597 -26.02 -19.88 -13.95
N ALA A 598 -25.06 -19.13 -13.37
CA ALA A 598 -25.30 -17.72 -12.98
C ALA A 598 -25.75 -16.85 -14.17
N ARG A 599 -25.09 -17.00 -15.33
CA ARG A 599 -25.42 -16.23 -16.54
C ARG A 599 -26.69 -16.69 -17.26
N TYR A 600 -27.15 -17.93 -17.07
CA TYR A 600 -28.47 -18.38 -17.52
C TYR A 600 -29.59 -17.73 -16.68
N GLN A 601 -29.39 -17.64 -15.36
CA GLN A 601 -30.36 -17.00 -14.47
C GLN A 601 -30.40 -15.47 -14.65
N ASN A 602 -29.24 -14.86 -14.85
CA ASN A 602 -29.13 -13.45 -15.19
C ASN A 602 -27.91 -13.21 -16.09
N PRO A 603 -28.11 -12.95 -17.40
CA PRO A 603 -27.03 -12.71 -18.35
C PRO A 603 -26.12 -11.54 -17.99
N ALA A 604 -26.59 -10.61 -17.15
CA ALA A 604 -25.82 -9.45 -16.72
C ALA A 604 -24.98 -9.68 -15.45
N THR A 605 -25.08 -10.86 -14.81
CA THR A 605 -24.37 -11.15 -13.55
C THR A 605 -22.86 -10.92 -13.68
N ASP A 606 -22.34 -10.03 -12.84
CA ASP A 606 -20.91 -9.87 -12.66
C ASP A 606 -20.37 -10.93 -11.70
N ILE A 607 -19.18 -11.44 -11.98
CA ILE A 607 -18.57 -12.54 -11.21
C ILE A 607 -17.13 -12.16 -10.87
N VAL A 608 -16.68 -12.49 -9.67
CA VAL A 608 -15.28 -12.41 -9.23
C VAL A 608 -14.85 -13.78 -8.73
N ILE A 609 -13.81 -14.36 -9.36
CA ILE A 609 -13.22 -15.62 -8.90
C ILE A 609 -11.98 -15.34 -8.05
N MET A 610 -11.92 -15.92 -6.86
CA MET A 610 -10.88 -15.69 -5.88
C MET A 610 -10.13 -16.99 -5.58
N HIS A 611 -8.84 -16.89 -5.28
CA HIS A 611 -8.00 -18.05 -4.99
C HIS A 611 -7.33 -17.92 -3.63
N PHE A 612 -7.92 -18.49 -2.57
CA PHE A 612 -7.34 -18.41 -1.22
C PHE A 612 -6.04 -19.21 -1.07
N VAL A 613 -5.23 -18.78 -0.10
CA VAL A 613 -3.92 -19.36 0.21
C VAL A 613 -4.03 -20.61 1.09
N ASP A 614 -3.10 -21.55 0.89
CA ASP A 614 -2.76 -22.60 1.85
C ASP A 614 -1.26 -22.91 1.77
N PRO A 615 -0.66 -23.61 2.75
CA PRO A 615 0.79 -23.87 2.77
C PRO A 615 1.31 -24.61 1.53
N GLY A 616 0.50 -25.48 0.93
CA GLY A 616 0.86 -26.19 -0.30
C GLY A 616 0.95 -25.24 -1.49
N LYS A 617 -0.01 -24.34 -1.65
CA LYS A 617 0.03 -23.29 -2.69
C LYS A 617 1.20 -22.33 -2.49
N MET A 618 1.49 -21.93 -1.25
CA MET A 618 2.65 -21.08 -0.94
C MET A 618 3.97 -21.75 -1.36
N LYS A 619 4.11 -23.05 -1.08
CA LYS A 619 5.30 -23.81 -1.48
C LYS A 619 5.50 -23.78 -2.99
N LEU A 620 4.44 -24.00 -3.77
CA LEU A 620 4.50 -23.95 -5.23
C LEU A 620 4.89 -22.56 -5.74
N TYR A 621 4.28 -21.49 -5.22
CA TYR A 621 4.64 -20.13 -5.65
C TYR A 621 6.09 -19.78 -5.33
N ARG A 622 6.62 -20.20 -4.18
CA ARG A 622 8.04 -20.04 -3.84
C ARG A 622 8.98 -20.82 -4.75
N GLN A 623 8.48 -21.85 -5.43
CA GLN A 623 9.19 -22.62 -6.45
C GLN A 623 9.03 -22.02 -7.86
N GLY A 624 8.29 -20.90 -8.00
CA GLY A 624 7.98 -20.30 -9.30
C GLY A 624 6.85 -21.01 -10.05
N GLU A 625 6.12 -21.92 -9.38
CA GLU A 625 5.05 -22.72 -9.97
C GLU A 625 3.66 -22.18 -9.58
N THR A 626 2.72 -22.20 -10.52
CA THR A 626 1.32 -21.86 -10.23
C THR A 626 0.53 -23.13 -9.87
N PRO A 627 -0.19 -23.16 -8.73
CA PRO A 627 -1.00 -24.30 -8.35
C PRO A 627 -2.01 -24.71 -9.44
N LYS A 628 -2.11 -26.01 -9.72
CA LYS A 628 -2.94 -26.55 -10.81
C LYS A 628 -4.42 -26.16 -10.70
N VAL A 629 -4.98 -26.16 -9.49
CA VAL A 629 -6.36 -25.69 -9.24
C VAL A 629 -6.59 -24.25 -9.68
N ILE A 630 -5.60 -23.37 -9.44
CA ILE A 630 -5.68 -21.96 -9.85
C ILE A 630 -5.58 -21.88 -11.37
N LEU A 631 -4.71 -22.66 -12.02
CA LEU A 631 -4.65 -22.74 -13.49
C LEU A 631 -5.99 -23.20 -14.09
N ASN A 632 -6.69 -24.15 -13.45
CA ASN A 632 -7.97 -24.65 -13.93
C ASN A 632 -9.08 -23.59 -13.79
N HIS A 633 -9.16 -22.90 -12.66
CA HIS A 633 -10.10 -21.79 -12.45
C HIS A 633 -9.81 -20.61 -13.39
N GLU A 634 -8.54 -20.25 -13.58
CA GLU A 634 -8.10 -19.19 -14.50
C GLU A 634 -8.43 -19.50 -15.97
N LYS A 635 -8.38 -20.76 -16.40
CA LYS A 635 -8.83 -21.16 -17.76
C LYS A 635 -10.30 -20.82 -17.97
N VAL A 636 -11.16 -21.16 -17.01
CA VAL A 636 -12.59 -20.81 -17.07
C VAL A 636 -12.76 -19.29 -17.02
N ALA A 637 -12.09 -18.61 -16.10
CA ALA A 637 -12.18 -17.16 -15.98
C ALA A 637 -11.75 -16.43 -17.26
N GLN A 638 -10.68 -16.89 -17.91
CA GLN A 638 -10.22 -16.36 -19.19
C GLN A 638 -11.25 -16.59 -20.31
N HIS A 639 -11.81 -17.79 -20.42
CA HIS A 639 -12.80 -18.13 -21.44
C HIS A 639 -14.07 -17.25 -21.35
N TYR A 640 -14.50 -16.92 -20.13
CA TYR A 640 -15.71 -16.13 -19.87
C TYR A 640 -15.47 -14.64 -19.56
N GLY A 641 -14.21 -14.19 -19.62
CA GLY A 641 -13.82 -12.79 -19.36
C GLY A 641 -14.03 -12.33 -17.91
N ILE A 642 -13.92 -13.22 -16.93
CA ILE A 642 -14.24 -12.97 -15.52
C ILE A 642 -13.05 -12.39 -14.73
N PRO A 643 -13.23 -11.29 -13.99
CA PRO A 643 -12.22 -10.80 -13.05
C PRO A 643 -11.74 -11.86 -12.06
N THR A 644 -10.42 -11.93 -11.82
CA THR A 644 -9.86 -12.82 -10.80
C THR A 644 -8.90 -12.14 -9.83
N ILE A 645 -8.81 -12.69 -8.62
CA ILE A 645 -7.86 -12.26 -7.58
C ILE A 645 -7.01 -13.47 -7.15
N ASN A 646 -5.70 -13.36 -7.30
CA ASN A 646 -4.76 -14.39 -6.87
C ASN A 646 -4.26 -14.14 -5.43
N LEU A 647 -5.16 -14.30 -4.46
CA LEU A 647 -4.88 -14.07 -3.04
C LEU A 647 -3.81 -15.04 -2.50
N ALA A 648 -3.71 -16.24 -3.09
CA ALA A 648 -2.67 -17.20 -2.75
C ALA A 648 -1.26 -16.66 -3.07
N LYS A 649 -1.07 -16.06 -4.25
CA LYS A 649 0.20 -15.44 -4.64
C LYS A 649 0.46 -14.16 -3.84
N GLU A 650 -0.56 -13.30 -3.68
CA GLU A 650 -0.45 -12.06 -2.91
C GLU A 650 0.02 -12.34 -1.47
N VAL A 651 -0.67 -13.22 -0.75
CA VAL A 651 -0.33 -13.53 0.64
C VAL A 651 1.06 -14.14 0.73
N THR A 652 1.44 -15.00 -0.21
CA THR A 652 2.78 -15.61 -0.22
C THR A 652 3.85 -14.54 -0.35
N GLU A 653 3.76 -13.67 -1.35
CA GLU A 653 4.78 -12.66 -1.63
C GLU A 653 4.82 -11.57 -0.55
N ARG A 654 3.69 -11.22 0.08
CA ARG A 654 3.64 -10.27 1.20
C ARG A 654 4.25 -10.83 2.47
N ILE A 655 4.06 -12.13 2.75
CA ILE A 655 4.77 -12.83 3.82
C ILE A 655 6.27 -12.87 3.52
N ASP A 656 6.66 -13.19 2.29
CA ASP A 656 8.07 -13.26 1.88
C ASP A 656 8.74 -11.87 1.88
N ALA A 657 7.97 -10.79 1.68
CA ALA A 657 8.40 -9.40 1.85
C ALA A 657 8.46 -8.94 3.32
N GLY A 658 8.06 -9.80 4.28
CA GLY A 658 8.11 -9.51 5.71
C GLY A 658 7.01 -8.57 6.22
N GLU A 659 5.90 -8.43 5.50
CA GLU A 659 4.78 -7.57 5.93
C GLU A 659 3.99 -8.15 7.11
N PHE A 660 3.88 -9.47 7.16
CA PHE A 660 3.17 -10.24 8.19
C PHE A 660 3.60 -11.71 8.12
N THR A 661 3.12 -12.57 9.04
CA THR A 661 3.57 -13.96 9.12
C THR A 661 2.44 -14.96 8.97
N TRP A 662 2.77 -16.15 8.46
CA TRP A 662 1.81 -17.26 8.44
C TRP A 662 1.31 -17.61 9.85
N LYS A 663 2.24 -17.71 10.83
CA LYS A 663 1.94 -18.19 12.18
C LYS A 663 0.96 -17.30 12.93
N ASP A 664 1.17 -15.99 12.87
CA ASP A 664 0.42 -15.05 13.70
C ASP A 664 -0.83 -14.52 12.95
N ASP A 665 -0.72 -14.31 11.64
CA ASP A 665 -1.71 -13.58 10.86
C ASP A 665 -2.64 -14.47 10.02
N PHE A 666 -2.16 -15.62 9.56
CA PHE A 666 -2.97 -16.63 8.86
C PHE A 666 -3.26 -17.87 9.71
N LYS A 667 -2.47 -18.10 10.77
CA LYS A 667 -2.53 -19.18 11.78
C LYS A 667 -2.41 -20.59 11.19
N ASN A 668 -3.39 -20.97 10.39
CA ASN A 668 -3.49 -22.25 9.69
C ASN A 668 -4.22 -22.02 8.34
N LEU A 669 -5.16 -22.86 7.95
CA LEU A 669 -5.97 -22.63 6.76
C LEU A 669 -6.96 -21.45 6.92
N HIS A 670 -7.44 -21.19 8.13
CA HIS A 670 -8.42 -20.16 8.45
C HIS A 670 -7.72 -18.89 8.95
N PRO A 671 -7.75 -17.78 8.19
CA PRO A 671 -7.01 -16.57 8.54
C PRO A 671 -7.47 -15.97 9.88
N SER A 672 -6.56 -15.27 10.57
CA SER A 672 -6.91 -14.39 11.70
C SER A 672 -7.75 -13.20 11.22
N PRO A 673 -8.33 -12.38 12.13
CA PRO A 673 -8.99 -11.12 11.73
C PRO A 673 -8.10 -10.22 10.85
N PHE A 674 -6.78 -10.17 11.09
CA PHE A 674 -5.86 -9.44 10.24
C PHE A 674 -5.77 -10.05 8.83
N GLY A 675 -5.61 -11.37 8.74
CA GLY A 675 -5.53 -12.09 7.46
C GLY A 675 -6.83 -11.97 6.65
N GLN A 676 -7.98 -11.96 7.33
CA GLN A 676 -9.28 -11.63 6.73
C GLN A 676 -9.29 -10.20 6.16
N GLY A 677 -8.68 -9.25 6.86
CA GLY A 677 -8.48 -7.88 6.38
C GLY A 677 -7.54 -7.77 5.17
N VAL A 678 -6.53 -8.64 5.06
CA VAL A 678 -5.67 -8.73 3.85
C VAL A 678 -6.51 -9.11 2.63
N TYR A 679 -7.32 -10.16 2.75
CA TYR A 679 -8.27 -10.58 1.71
C TYR A 679 -9.26 -9.47 1.33
N ALA A 680 -9.90 -8.85 2.32
CA ALA A 680 -10.86 -7.76 2.08
C ALA A 680 -10.24 -6.59 1.32
N ARG A 681 -9.04 -6.14 1.71
CA ARG A 681 -8.36 -5.02 1.05
C ARG A 681 -8.07 -5.29 -0.43
N SER A 682 -7.64 -6.50 -0.75
CA SER A 682 -7.37 -6.87 -2.15
C SER A 682 -8.65 -6.90 -2.98
N MET A 683 -9.73 -7.43 -2.43
CA MET A 683 -11.03 -7.43 -3.08
C MET A 683 -11.60 -6.01 -3.25
N ILE A 684 -11.49 -5.15 -2.24
CA ILE A 684 -11.90 -3.74 -2.34
C ILE A 684 -11.10 -3.03 -3.43
N ALA A 685 -9.78 -3.23 -3.49
CA ALA A 685 -8.95 -2.67 -4.54
C ALA A 685 -9.38 -3.14 -5.95
N LEU A 686 -9.78 -4.40 -6.12
CA LEU A 686 -10.34 -4.89 -7.40
C LEU A 686 -11.63 -4.12 -7.75
N LEU A 687 -12.55 -3.97 -6.78
CA LEU A 687 -13.82 -3.27 -6.98
C LEU A 687 -13.59 -1.79 -7.33
N GLU A 688 -12.72 -1.10 -6.60
CA GLU A 688 -12.36 0.30 -6.86
C GLU A 688 -11.73 0.48 -8.26
N ASN A 689 -10.82 -0.43 -8.64
CA ASN A 689 -10.20 -0.40 -9.97
C ASN A 689 -11.17 -0.78 -11.10
N SER A 690 -12.23 -1.52 -10.78
CA SER A 690 -13.30 -1.86 -11.74
C SER A 690 -14.31 -0.74 -11.93
N TRP A 691 -14.45 0.16 -10.95
CA TRP A 691 -15.47 1.22 -10.89
C TRP A 691 -14.83 2.61 -10.84
N LEU A 692 -14.20 2.99 -11.96
CA LEU A 692 -13.49 4.27 -12.09
C LEU A 692 -14.46 5.43 -12.29
N GLY A 693 -14.91 6.03 -11.18
CA GLY A 693 -15.90 7.11 -11.18
C GLY A 693 -17.34 6.59 -11.25
N PRO A 694 -18.35 7.48 -11.22
CA PRO A 694 -19.75 7.09 -11.37
C PRO A 694 -20.03 6.57 -12.79
N ALA A 695 -21.02 5.69 -12.92
CA ALA A 695 -21.57 5.30 -14.22
C ALA A 695 -22.17 6.52 -14.93
N ALA A 696 -22.03 6.57 -16.26
CA ALA A 696 -22.63 7.63 -17.06
C ALA A 696 -24.15 7.43 -17.14
N GLU A 697 -24.94 8.51 -17.27
CA GLU A 697 -26.41 8.40 -17.34
C GLU A 697 -26.91 7.50 -18.49
N ASP A 698 -26.14 7.39 -19.58
CA ASP A 698 -26.45 6.56 -20.74
C ASP A 698 -25.85 5.14 -20.67
N ASP A 699 -25.09 4.82 -19.61
CA ASP A 699 -24.62 3.45 -19.36
C ASP A 699 -25.80 2.52 -19.09
N LYS A 700 -25.80 1.38 -19.79
CA LYS A 700 -26.84 0.36 -19.68
C LYS A 700 -26.23 -0.96 -19.27
N ILE A 701 -26.97 -1.68 -18.44
CA ILE A 701 -26.69 -3.08 -18.12
C ILE A 701 -26.74 -3.89 -19.42
N LYS A 702 -25.70 -4.70 -19.67
CA LYS A 702 -25.58 -5.54 -20.86
C LYS A 702 -25.44 -7.00 -20.47
N SER A 703 -25.99 -7.89 -21.30
CA SER A 703 -25.68 -9.31 -21.20
C SER A 703 -24.19 -9.55 -21.45
N HIS A 704 -23.55 -10.31 -20.58
CA HIS A 704 -22.20 -10.82 -20.83
C HIS A 704 -22.22 -11.81 -21.99
N ASN A 705 -21.15 -11.81 -22.79
CA ASN A 705 -20.98 -12.82 -23.82
C ASN A 705 -20.89 -14.22 -23.17
N LEU A 706 -21.66 -15.16 -23.68
CA LEU A 706 -21.65 -16.55 -23.24
C LEU A 706 -21.14 -17.42 -24.40
N PRO A 707 -19.82 -17.63 -24.52
CA PRO A 707 -19.25 -18.46 -25.57
C PRO A 707 -19.69 -19.92 -25.46
N GLU A 708 -19.42 -20.70 -26.51
CA GLU A 708 -19.55 -22.15 -26.46
C GLU A 708 -18.82 -22.73 -25.24
N PRO A 709 -19.35 -23.80 -24.61
CA PRO A 709 -18.71 -24.40 -23.45
C PRO A 709 -17.25 -24.78 -23.71
N LEU A 710 -16.37 -24.48 -22.75
CA LEU A 710 -15.00 -25.00 -22.68
C LEU A 710 -15.02 -26.51 -22.50
N ASN A 711 -16.00 -27.03 -21.75
CA ASN A 711 -16.30 -28.45 -21.61
C ASN A 711 -17.79 -28.68 -21.84
N GLU A 712 -18.16 -29.49 -22.85
CA GLU A 712 -19.57 -29.82 -23.13
C GLU A 712 -20.26 -30.59 -21.99
N LEU A 713 -19.47 -31.19 -21.08
CA LEU A 713 -19.96 -31.95 -19.91
C LEU A 713 -19.89 -31.13 -18.62
N ASN A 714 -19.86 -29.80 -18.72
CA ASN A 714 -19.89 -28.91 -17.56
C ASN A 714 -21.19 -29.06 -16.73
N TYR A 715 -21.21 -28.46 -15.54
CA TYR A 715 -22.31 -28.59 -14.57
C TYR A 715 -23.27 -27.38 -14.55
N ASP A 716 -23.57 -26.80 -15.72
CA ASP A 716 -24.34 -25.56 -15.87
C ASP A 716 -25.84 -25.66 -15.53
N ASN A 717 -26.35 -26.87 -15.31
CA ASN A 717 -27.73 -27.12 -14.89
C ASN A 717 -27.78 -28.07 -13.67
N GLY A 718 -26.81 -27.88 -12.77
CA GLY A 718 -26.68 -28.62 -11.53
C GLY A 718 -27.78 -28.32 -10.53
N THR A 719 -28.41 -29.37 -9.98
CA THR A 719 -29.42 -29.26 -8.92
C THR A 719 -29.24 -30.32 -7.85
N LEU A 720 -29.67 -30.00 -6.63
CA LEU A 720 -29.94 -30.97 -5.59
C LEU A 720 -31.29 -31.64 -5.83
N VAL A 721 -31.38 -32.92 -5.52
CA VAL A 721 -32.59 -33.74 -5.63
C VAL A 721 -32.91 -34.31 -4.25
N ASP A 722 -34.14 -34.09 -3.81
CA ASP A 722 -34.59 -34.54 -2.49
C ASP A 722 -34.57 -36.08 -2.41
N ILE A 723 -34.14 -36.59 -1.26
CA ILE A 723 -33.98 -38.02 -0.98
C ILE A 723 -35.29 -38.83 -1.07
N THR A 724 -36.45 -38.17 -0.95
CA THR A 724 -37.77 -38.80 -1.13
C THR A 724 -38.04 -39.24 -2.57
N ASN A 725 -37.28 -38.75 -3.55
CA ASN A 725 -37.37 -39.21 -4.95
C ASN A 725 -36.75 -40.60 -5.17
N ALA A 726 -36.04 -41.16 -4.18
CA ALA A 726 -35.47 -42.48 -4.29
C ALA A 726 -36.48 -43.58 -3.89
N LYS A 727 -36.52 -44.65 -4.67
CA LYS A 727 -37.19 -45.90 -4.30
C LYS A 727 -36.24 -46.71 -3.41
N ILE A 728 -36.70 -47.07 -2.21
CA ILE A 728 -35.90 -47.80 -1.22
C ILE A 728 -36.42 -49.23 -1.01
N SER A 729 -35.52 -50.15 -0.66
CA SER A 729 -35.83 -51.53 -0.30
C SER A 729 -34.85 -52.10 0.72
N GLY A 730 -35.23 -53.18 1.42
CA GLY A 730 -34.42 -53.77 2.49
C GLY A 730 -34.28 -52.82 3.68
N ASP A 731 -33.07 -52.74 4.26
CA ASP A 731 -32.81 -51.96 5.49
C ASP A 731 -32.56 -50.45 5.25
N TRP A 732 -32.79 -49.94 4.02
CA TRP A 732 -32.73 -48.51 3.78
C TRP A 732 -33.94 -47.82 4.42
N LYS A 733 -33.71 -46.73 5.16
CA LYS A 733 -34.75 -46.00 5.88
C LYS A 733 -34.62 -44.49 5.70
N LEU A 734 -35.76 -43.81 5.61
CA LEU A 734 -35.83 -42.36 5.72
C LEU A 734 -35.94 -41.99 7.20
N VAL A 735 -34.96 -41.25 7.72
CA VAL A 735 -34.98 -40.73 9.09
C VAL A 735 -35.30 -39.23 9.01
N PRO A 736 -36.51 -38.79 9.41
CA PRO A 736 -36.95 -37.40 9.20
C PRO A 736 -36.15 -36.35 9.97
N ASN A 737 -35.59 -36.72 11.11
CA ASN A 737 -34.80 -35.83 11.97
C ASN A 737 -33.55 -36.56 12.45
N TRP A 738 -32.51 -36.62 11.61
CA TRP A 738 -31.29 -37.36 11.94
C TRP A 738 -30.33 -36.55 12.82
N GLU A 739 -29.81 -37.21 13.85
CA GLU A 739 -28.78 -36.70 14.76
C GLU A 739 -27.70 -37.77 15.03
N PRO A 740 -26.41 -37.40 15.09
CA PRO A 740 -25.34 -38.33 15.44
C PRO A 740 -25.43 -38.73 16.92
N GLN A 741 -25.19 -40.02 17.20
CA GLN A 741 -25.28 -40.57 18.56
C GLN A 741 -23.90 -40.70 19.24
N ASP A 742 -22.82 -40.33 18.53
CA ASP A 742 -21.43 -40.50 18.97
C ASP A 742 -20.81 -39.21 19.55
N GLY A 743 -21.62 -38.16 19.71
CA GLY A 743 -21.19 -36.85 20.21
C GLY A 743 -20.21 -36.12 19.28
N LYS A 744 -20.00 -36.59 18.05
CA LYS A 744 -19.13 -35.90 17.08
C LYS A 744 -19.88 -34.73 16.44
N GLY A 745 -19.13 -33.68 16.10
CA GLY A 745 -19.71 -32.47 15.53
C GLY A 745 -20.37 -32.69 14.16
N THR A 746 -21.36 -31.86 13.85
CA THR A 746 -22.06 -31.81 12.55
C THR A 746 -21.94 -30.42 11.92
N ARG A 747 -22.69 -30.17 10.84
CA ARG A 747 -22.87 -28.86 10.22
C ARG A 747 -24.35 -28.59 10.03
N ASN A 748 -24.71 -27.32 9.95
CA ASN A 748 -26.07 -26.89 9.61
C ASN A 748 -26.52 -27.56 8.29
N ASN A 749 -27.82 -27.93 8.22
CA ASN A 749 -28.42 -28.69 7.11
C ASN A 749 -27.89 -30.14 6.93
N TYR A 750 -27.11 -30.64 7.88
CA TYR A 750 -26.66 -32.04 7.96
C TYR A 750 -26.92 -32.68 9.33
N THR A 751 -27.64 -32.00 10.21
CA THR A 751 -28.18 -32.49 11.47
C THR A 751 -29.59 -31.93 11.63
N ASN A 752 -30.44 -32.63 12.35
CA ASN A 752 -31.84 -32.24 12.60
C ASN A 752 -32.63 -32.07 11.30
N VAL A 753 -32.34 -32.94 10.33
CA VAL A 753 -32.90 -32.90 8.97
C VAL A 753 -33.16 -34.32 8.46
N PRO A 754 -33.99 -34.47 7.42
CA PRO A 754 -34.20 -35.76 6.77
C PRO A 754 -32.91 -36.34 6.19
N MET A 755 -32.64 -37.61 6.48
CA MET A 755 -31.54 -38.39 5.92
C MET A 755 -32.04 -39.74 5.42
N LEU A 756 -31.53 -40.17 4.27
CA LEU A 756 -31.71 -41.53 3.76
C LEU A 756 -30.51 -42.37 4.23
N ILE A 757 -30.78 -43.38 5.05
CA ILE A 757 -29.75 -44.12 5.78
C ILE A 757 -29.77 -45.60 5.38
N GLY A 758 -28.58 -46.15 5.12
CA GLY A 758 -28.34 -47.59 5.04
C GLY A 758 -27.15 -47.98 5.91
N GLU A 759 -27.30 -49.06 6.70
CA GLU A 759 -26.32 -49.43 7.75
C GLU A 759 -25.72 -50.84 7.56
N LYS A 760 -26.39 -51.71 6.79
CA LYS A 760 -26.05 -53.14 6.70
C LYS A 760 -25.96 -53.60 5.25
N ALA A 761 -24.96 -54.41 4.95
CA ALA A 761 -24.85 -55.11 3.68
C ALA A 761 -25.95 -56.17 3.58
N ASN A 762 -26.84 -56.00 2.60
CA ASN A 762 -27.95 -56.91 2.31
C ASN A 762 -28.38 -56.73 0.83
N LYS A 763 -29.51 -57.33 0.43
CA LYS A 763 -30.04 -57.19 -0.95
C LYS A 763 -30.78 -55.87 -1.22
N GLY A 764 -30.99 -55.04 -0.19
CA GLY A 764 -31.71 -53.77 -0.23
C GLY A 764 -30.95 -52.67 -0.97
N LYS A 765 -31.70 -51.76 -1.59
CA LYS A 765 -31.16 -50.71 -2.47
C LYS A 765 -31.88 -49.39 -2.28
N ALA A 766 -31.16 -48.29 -2.47
CA ALA A 766 -31.73 -47.00 -2.83
C ALA A 766 -31.58 -46.80 -4.35
N SER A 767 -32.67 -46.52 -5.06
CA SER A 767 -32.68 -46.33 -6.51
C SER A 767 -33.27 -44.97 -6.89
N LEU A 768 -32.53 -44.18 -7.65
CA LEU A 768 -32.96 -42.86 -8.16
C LEU A 768 -33.04 -42.92 -9.69
N ALA A 769 -34.20 -42.58 -10.25
CA ALA A 769 -34.32 -42.27 -11.66
C ALA A 769 -33.97 -40.79 -11.88
N PHE A 770 -33.16 -40.48 -12.89
CA PHE A 770 -32.79 -39.12 -13.23
C PHE A 770 -32.58 -38.96 -14.74
N GLU A 771 -32.57 -37.72 -15.23
CA GLU A 771 -32.25 -37.40 -16.62
C GLU A 771 -31.16 -36.33 -16.67
N GLY A 772 -30.07 -36.62 -17.38
CA GLY A 772 -28.91 -35.72 -17.47
C GLY A 772 -27.57 -36.44 -17.47
N ASN A 773 -26.47 -35.68 -17.49
CA ASN A 773 -25.13 -36.21 -17.76
C ASN A 773 -24.31 -36.55 -16.49
N THR A 774 -24.79 -36.21 -15.30
CA THR A 774 -24.03 -36.36 -14.04
C THR A 774 -24.97 -36.69 -12.89
N VAL A 775 -24.54 -37.57 -11.97
CA VAL A 775 -25.24 -37.89 -10.73
C VAL A 775 -24.27 -38.12 -9.57
N GLY A 776 -24.66 -37.71 -8.37
CA GLY A 776 -23.93 -38.01 -7.15
C GLY A 776 -24.80 -37.95 -5.88
N ILE A 777 -24.12 -38.11 -4.75
CA ILE A 777 -24.72 -38.06 -3.41
C ILE A 777 -24.00 -37.05 -2.51
N ALA A 778 -24.77 -36.28 -1.78
CA ALA A 778 -24.30 -35.43 -0.69
C ALA A 778 -24.57 -36.16 0.63
N VAL A 779 -23.53 -36.43 1.40
CA VAL A 779 -23.59 -37.29 2.59
C VAL A 779 -23.13 -36.58 3.86
N ALA A 780 -23.53 -37.12 5.02
CA ALA A 780 -22.90 -36.85 6.31
C ALA A 780 -21.86 -37.95 6.62
N ALA A 781 -20.59 -37.68 6.29
CA ALA A 781 -19.49 -38.63 6.40
C ALA A 781 -18.86 -38.62 7.81
N GLY A 782 -19.37 -39.47 8.70
CA GLY A 782 -18.90 -39.61 10.09
C GLY A 782 -17.94 -40.77 10.36
N PRO A 783 -17.58 -41.01 11.64
CA PRO A 783 -16.59 -42.04 12.02
C PRO A 783 -17.00 -43.46 11.64
N ASP A 784 -18.31 -43.68 11.49
CA ASP A 784 -18.92 -44.95 11.15
C ASP A 784 -19.28 -45.06 9.65
N ALA A 785 -18.81 -44.13 8.82
CA ALA A 785 -19.02 -44.14 7.37
C ALA A 785 -18.45 -45.42 6.73
N GLY A 786 -19.29 -46.07 5.93
CA GLY A 786 -19.02 -47.36 5.31
C GLY A 786 -18.60 -47.31 3.86
N PHE A 787 -18.56 -48.50 3.25
CA PHE A 787 -18.45 -48.65 1.82
C PHE A 787 -19.84 -48.78 1.19
N ILE A 788 -20.02 -48.18 0.02
CA ILE A 788 -21.17 -48.44 -0.84
C ILE A 788 -20.73 -49.13 -2.12
N GLN A 789 -21.65 -49.86 -2.73
CA GLN A 789 -21.58 -50.20 -4.14
C GLN A 789 -22.68 -49.43 -4.87
N TYR A 790 -22.35 -48.85 -6.01
CA TYR A 790 -23.30 -48.16 -6.87
C TYR A 790 -23.14 -48.58 -8.33
N ARG A 791 -24.17 -48.35 -9.13
CA ARG A 791 -24.10 -48.50 -10.59
C ARG A 791 -25.07 -47.57 -11.28
N ILE A 792 -24.76 -47.24 -12.52
CA ILE A 792 -25.67 -46.53 -13.43
C ILE A 792 -26.28 -47.54 -14.40
N ASP A 793 -27.60 -47.48 -14.54
CA ASP A 793 -28.42 -48.38 -15.35
C ASP A 793 -28.15 -49.86 -15.05
N LYS A 794 -27.77 -50.62 -16.08
CA LYS A 794 -27.40 -52.04 -15.97
C LYS A 794 -25.89 -52.26 -15.99
N GLY A 795 -25.10 -51.20 -15.75
CA GLY A 795 -23.65 -51.27 -15.69
C GLY A 795 -23.12 -52.05 -14.49
N GLU A 796 -21.80 -52.14 -14.43
CA GLU A 796 -21.08 -52.82 -13.36
C GLU A 796 -21.22 -52.10 -12.01
N TRP A 797 -21.19 -52.87 -10.92
CA TRP A 797 -21.17 -52.33 -9.57
C TRP A 797 -19.79 -51.77 -9.25
N GLN A 798 -19.72 -50.45 -9.05
CA GLN A 798 -18.54 -49.74 -8.61
C GLN A 798 -18.58 -49.59 -7.08
N LYS A 799 -17.43 -49.70 -6.44
CA LYS A 799 -17.29 -49.56 -4.99
C LYS A 799 -16.75 -48.18 -4.64
N LEU A 800 -17.26 -47.58 -3.56
CA LEU A 800 -16.81 -46.29 -3.06
C LEU A 800 -16.68 -46.32 -1.54
N ASP A 801 -15.58 -45.75 -1.05
CA ASP A 801 -15.37 -45.46 0.36
C ASP A 801 -15.96 -44.09 0.72
N LEU A 802 -16.84 -44.05 1.71
CA LEU A 802 -17.45 -42.79 2.17
C LEU A 802 -16.63 -42.11 3.27
N LEU A 803 -15.57 -42.74 3.77
CA LEU A 803 -14.73 -42.16 4.81
C LEU A 803 -13.85 -41.04 4.25
N THR A 804 -13.81 -39.90 4.94
CA THR A 804 -12.94 -38.77 4.60
C THR A 804 -11.81 -38.65 5.63
N ASN A 805 -10.80 -37.85 5.33
CA ASN A 805 -9.71 -37.54 6.27
C ASN A 805 -10.21 -36.89 7.58
N TRP A 806 -11.41 -36.30 7.58
CA TRP A 806 -11.99 -35.60 8.73
C TRP A 806 -13.09 -36.40 9.44
N SER A 807 -13.50 -37.53 8.87
CA SER A 807 -14.63 -38.31 9.40
C SER A 807 -14.39 -38.82 10.82
N ARG A 808 -13.14 -38.90 11.30
CA ARG A 808 -12.83 -39.28 12.70
C ARG A 808 -13.30 -38.26 13.74
N SER A 809 -13.43 -36.99 13.35
CA SER A 809 -13.72 -35.89 14.28
C SER A 809 -15.12 -35.30 14.10
N LEU A 810 -15.79 -35.54 12.97
CA LEU A 810 -17.11 -34.99 12.67
C LEU A 810 -17.85 -35.81 11.61
N HIS A 811 -19.18 -35.66 11.59
CA HIS A 811 -20.04 -36.05 10.46
C HIS A 811 -20.02 -34.93 9.42
N LEU A 812 -19.05 -34.99 8.50
CA LEU A 812 -18.76 -33.90 7.57
C LEU A 812 -19.69 -33.93 6.34
N PRO A 813 -20.28 -32.79 5.92
CA PRO A 813 -20.88 -32.66 4.60
C PRO A 813 -19.87 -33.00 3.51
N TRP A 814 -20.14 -34.05 2.74
CA TRP A 814 -19.26 -34.46 1.65
C TRP A 814 -20.03 -34.83 0.40
N PHE A 815 -19.50 -34.52 -0.77
CA PHE A 815 -20.15 -34.76 -2.05
C PHE A 815 -19.33 -35.78 -2.83
N PHE A 816 -19.95 -36.89 -3.18
CA PHE A 816 -19.34 -37.92 -4.02
C PHE A 816 -20.02 -37.93 -5.38
N THR A 817 -19.25 -37.61 -6.42
CA THR A 817 -19.74 -37.68 -7.80
C THR A 817 -19.62 -39.14 -8.22
N LEU A 818 -20.77 -39.78 -8.43
CA LEU A 818 -20.83 -41.22 -8.69
C LEU A 818 -20.64 -41.50 -10.18
N ALA A 819 -21.22 -40.67 -11.04
CA ALA A 819 -20.95 -40.71 -12.47
C ALA A 819 -21.03 -39.30 -13.06
N SER A 820 -20.15 -39.02 -14.02
CA SER A 820 -20.15 -37.79 -14.82
C SER A 820 -19.85 -38.14 -16.28
N GLY A 821 -20.23 -37.27 -17.20
CA GLY A 821 -20.05 -37.51 -18.64
C GLY A 821 -20.96 -38.59 -19.23
N LEU A 822 -22.12 -38.80 -18.61
CA LEU A 822 -23.17 -39.66 -19.15
C LEU A 822 -23.83 -39.00 -20.36
N GLU A 823 -24.43 -39.80 -21.24
CA GLU A 823 -25.31 -39.28 -22.28
C GLU A 823 -26.49 -38.52 -21.66
N ASN A 824 -26.95 -37.45 -22.29
CA ASN A 824 -28.13 -36.70 -21.80
C ASN A 824 -29.43 -37.46 -22.10
N LYS A 825 -29.70 -38.49 -21.30
CA LYS A 825 -30.90 -39.33 -21.35
C LYS A 825 -31.37 -39.72 -19.95
N LYS A 826 -32.43 -40.52 -19.88
CA LYS A 826 -32.91 -41.11 -18.63
C LYS A 826 -31.98 -42.23 -18.17
N HIS A 827 -31.58 -42.14 -16.90
CA HIS A 827 -30.71 -43.07 -16.21
C HIS A 827 -31.34 -43.53 -14.89
N THR A 828 -30.83 -44.65 -14.36
CA THR A 828 -31.14 -45.13 -13.01
C THR A 828 -29.86 -45.32 -12.21
N LEU A 829 -29.69 -44.55 -11.14
CA LEU A 829 -28.67 -44.81 -10.13
C LEU A 829 -29.21 -45.86 -9.15
N GLN A 830 -28.41 -46.88 -8.84
CA GLN A 830 -28.70 -47.82 -7.75
C GLN A 830 -27.54 -47.84 -6.77
N ILE A 831 -27.84 -47.80 -5.48
CA ILE A 831 -26.87 -47.84 -4.38
C ILE A 831 -27.24 -48.96 -3.42
N LYS A 832 -26.26 -49.73 -2.95
CA LYS A 832 -26.37 -50.69 -1.84
C LYS A 832 -25.17 -50.55 -0.92
N ILE A 833 -25.34 -50.98 0.34
CA ILE A 833 -24.23 -51.02 1.31
C ILE A 833 -23.33 -52.20 0.96
N ALA A 834 -22.02 -51.96 0.88
CA ALA A 834 -21.03 -52.99 0.60
C ALA A 834 -20.68 -53.75 1.89
N GLU A 835 -20.10 -54.95 1.78
CA GLU A 835 -19.62 -55.67 2.96
C GLU A 835 -18.49 -54.89 3.66
N LYS A 836 -18.47 -55.02 4.99
CA LYS A 836 -17.45 -54.40 5.83
C LYS A 836 -16.16 -55.21 5.71
N GLU A 837 -15.19 -54.71 4.95
CA GLU A 837 -13.92 -55.41 4.71
C GLU A 837 -12.87 -55.17 5.79
N ASP A 838 -12.86 -53.99 6.42
CA ASP A 838 -11.92 -53.68 7.50
C ASP A 838 -12.59 -53.92 8.87
N PRO A 839 -12.21 -54.97 9.62
CA PRO A 839 -12.78 -55.24 10.93
C PRO A 839 -12.53 -54.12 11.94
N LYS A 840 -11.53 -53.25 11.71
CA LYS A 840 -11.22 -52.09 12.58
C LYS A 840 -12.13 -50.88 12.34
N ARG A 841 -12.93 -50.86 11.26
CA ARG A 841 -13.90 -49.77 11.05
C ARG A 841 -14.98 -49.78 12.12
N ILE A 842 -15.39 -48.59 12.56
CA ILE A 842 -16.38 -48.45 13.64
C ILE A 842 -17.79 -48.80 13.14
N GLY A 843 -18.11 -48.55 11.87
CA GLY A 843 -19.40 -48.90 11.28
C GLY A 843 -19.37 -49.10 9.78
N ASN A 844 -20.55 -49.12 9.16
CA ASN A 844 -20.73 -49.34 7.73
C ASN A 844 -21.90 -48.50 7.16
N THR A 845 -22.03 -47.27 7.65
CA THR A 845 -23.21 -46.44 7.41
C THR A 845 -23.04 -45.54 6.19
N CYS A 846 -24.09 -45.43 5.38
CA CYS A 846 -24.26 -44.37 4.38
C CYS A 846 -25.42 -43.48 4.81
N ARG A 847 -25.19 -42.15 4.86
CA ARG A 847 -26.21 -41.15 5.21
C ARG A 847 -26.30 -40.12 4.11
N ILE A 848 -27.32 -40.23 3.27
CA ILE A 848 -27.53 -39.34 2.13
C ILE A 848 -28.46 -38.22 2.57
N ARG A 849 -28.00 -36.97 2.44
CA ARG A 849 -28.82 -35.77 2.65
C ARG A 849 -29.53 -35.34 1.38
N TYR A 850 -28.82 -35.40 0.25
CA TYR A 850 -29.35 -35.09 -1.08
C TYR A 850 -28.74 -36.03 -2.10
N PHE A 851 -29.49 -36.34 -3.15
CA PHE A 851 -28.88 -36.66 -4.43
C PHE A 851 -28.56 -35.34 -5.15
N TYR A 852 -27.70 -35.36 -6.16
CA TYR A 852 -27.55 -34.23 -7.05
C TYR A 852 -27.31 -34.70 -8.47
N ILE A 853 -27.81 -33.93 -9.43
CA ILE A 853 -27.73 -34.25 -10.85
C ILE A 853 -27.41 -33.00 -11.66
N ASN A 854 -26.76 -33.18 -12.80
CA ASN A 854 -26.72 -32.13 -13.82
C ASN A 854 -27.81 -32.45 -14.84
N LYS A 855 -28.89 -31.69 -14.81
CA LYS A 855 -30.07 -31.94 -15.65
C LYS A 855 -29.71 -31.71 -17.12
N LYS A 856 -30.41 -32.39 -18.01
CA LYS A 856 -30.38 -32.03 -19.43
C LYS A 856 -30.87 -30.58 -19.59
N THR A 857 -30.06 -29.73 -20.20
CA THR A 857 -30.46 -28.36 -20.58
C THR A 857 -31.61 -28.46 -21.61
N PRO A 858 -32.71 -27.71 -21.43
CA PRO A 858 -33.90 -27.81 -22.28
C PRO A 858 -33.63 -27.69 -23.79
#